data_AF-A0A661KQU5-F1
#
_entry.id   AF-A0A661KQU5-F1
#
_cell.length_a   1.000
_cell.length_b   1.000
_cell.length_c   1.000
_cell.angle_alpha   90.00
_cell.angle_beta   90.00
_cell.angle_gamma   90.00
#
_symmetry.space_group_name_H-M   'P 1'
#
loop_
_entity.id
_entity.type
_entity.pdbx_description
1 polymer ?
#
loop_
_entity_poly.entity_id
_entity_poly.type
_entity_poly.pdbx_seq_one_letter_code
_entity_poly.pdbx_strand_id
1 'polypeptide(L)'
;MSNQENGTKNGKPVGSVMVMGGGIAGMQASLDLANSGFLVYLVDKNISIGGVMAQLDKTFPTNDCSTCMISPKLIEVASNPNIEIITRAEIEKVEGEAGNFLVTVKKYPRYVREDKCTACGECINVCPVDLPADFNQGLNIRKAIYRHFPQAIPSAFAIDKIGTSPCKAACPAGVHAHGYVALIRQGKYKEALKLVKKDNPLPSICGRVCPHPCEYACTRSQVDEPVAIDYLKRFVADLDLYDDEPFLPEVKEKKEDKVAIVGGGPAGLTAAYFLAIDGYPVTIYEVMPEAGGWLIYGIPDYRLPKEIVRKEIELIEKLGVEIKTNVHVGKDVTLKSIKDQGYKAIFIATGTTRSRAMGIEGEDLQGVIPGADYLRRVNVGERPDLGETVAVIGGGNVAMDTARSALRTGAKKVMVLYRRALEQMPANPEEIEEAQEEGVEFHYLVAPVKIIGDENGRVKAVRCIRMELGKADESGRRRPIPVEGSEFEIEVDAVLPAIGLSTDLSFLDGITEDLKPKLSRWQTIEINPLTLATNVEGVFAGGDVVTGAATVIDAIAAGKKVAVSIDRYLRGEDMAAGREALQPVAEPKVPRVQKAPRAKMPRLSPEERVKSFSEVQLGFSEEEAVKEAERCLNC
;
A
#
# COMPACT_ATOMS: atom_id res chain seq x y z
N MET A 1 -35.28 12.56 37.67
CA MET A 1 -36.18 13.57 38.28
C MET A 1 -37.38 12.83 38.87
N SER A 2 -37.88 13.30 40.01
CA SER A 2 -38.76 12.64 40.99
C SER A 2 -40.12 12.14 40.48
N ASN A 3 -40.53 10.98 41.02
CA ASN A 3 -41.86 10.37 40.95
C ASN A 3 -42.99 11.32 41.42
N GLN A 4 -44.06 11.43 40.63
CA GLN A 4 -45.45 11.46 41.14
C GLN A 4 -46.49 11.27 40.01
N GLU A 5 -47.57 10.56 40.38
CA GLU A 5 -48.89 10.43 39.73
C GLU A 5 -49.13 9.34 38.67
N ASN A 6 -49.67 8.21 39.16
CA ASN A 6 -50.49 7.26 38.42
C ASN A 6 -51.78 7.94 37.92
N GLY A 7 -51.92 8.04 36.60
CA GLY A 7 -53.16 8.45 35.94
C GLY A 7 -52.95 8.52 34.43
N THR A 8 -53.48 7.54 33.71
CA THR A 8 -53.47 7.46 32.25
C THR A 8 -54.11 8.70 31.61
N LYS A 9 -53.28 9.68 31.22
CA LYS A 9 -53.65 10.76 30.31
C LYS A 9 -52.50 11.02 29.34
N ASN A 10 -52.81 10.96 28.04
CA ASN A 10 -52.01 11.41 26.88
C ASN A 10 -51.10 10.42 26.15
N GLY A 11 -51.33 9.09 26.21
CA GLY A 11 -50.68 8.15 25.28
C GLY A 11 -49.14 8.18 25.27
N LYS A 12 -48.53 8.75 26.32
CA LYS A 12 -47.08 8.81 26.50
C LYS A 12 -46.67 7.75 27.52
N PRO A 13 -45.52 7.08 27.31
CA PRO A 13 -45.06 6.05 28.23
C PRO A 13 -44.86 6.54 29.67
N VAL A 14 -45.21 5.73 30.66
CA VAL A 14 -45.07 6.04 32.11
C VAL A 14 -43.62 5.97 32.63
N GLY A 15 -42.70 5.50 31.80
CA GLY A 15 -41.27 5.36 32.07
C GLY A 15 -40.62 4.53 30.97
N SER A 16 -39.34 4.19 31.14
CA SER A 16 -38.62 3.34 30.20
C SER A 16 -38.02 2.10 30.88
N VAL A 17 -38.08 0.96 30.19
CA VAL A 17 -37.47 -0.30 30.61
C VAL A 17 -36.51 -0.77 29.54
N MET A 18 -35.33 -1.25 29.92
CA MET A 18 -34.39 -1.89 28.99
C MET A 18 -34.48 -3.40 29.15
N VAL A 19 -34.70 -4.11 28.04
CA VAL A 19 -34.68 -5.58 27.97
C VAL A 19 -33.41 -6.02 27.26
N MET A 20 -32.62 -6.85 27.93
CA MET A 20 -31.37 -7.38 27.38
C MET A 20 -31.59 -8.75 26.73
N GLY A 21 -31.31 -8.84 25.44
CA GLY A 21 -31.39 -10.06 24.64
C GLY A 21 -32.73 -10.20 23.93
N GLY A 22 -32.70 -10.11 22.60
CA GLY A 22 -33.83 -10.28 21.69
C GLY A 22 -34.20 -11.73 21.41
N GLY A 23 -33.94 -12.67 22.33
CA GLY A 23 -34.48 -14.03 22.24
C GLY A 23 -35.99 -14.08 22.48
N ILE A 24 -36.59 -15.27 22.38
CA ILE A 24 -38.04 -15.46 22.57
C ILE A 24 -38.57 -14.86 23.89
N ALA A 25 -37.84 -15.04 24.99
CA ALA A 25 -38.21 -14.52 26.30
C ALA A 25 -38.12 -12.99 26.37
N GLY A 26 -37.04 -12.40 25.83
CA GLY A 26 -36.87 -10.94 25.83
C GLY A 26 -37.87 -10.24 24.91
N MET A 27 -38.20 -10.84 23.77
CA MET A 27 -39.28 -10.35 22.91
C MET A 27 -40.64 -10.38 23.62
N GLN A 28 -40.98 -11.51 24.27
CA GLN A 28 -42.22 -11.61 25.04
C GLN A 28 -42.27 -10.57 26.17
N ALA A 29 -41.21 -10.46 26.97
CA ALA A 29 -41.13 -9.47 28.05
C ALA A 29 -41.28 -8.04 27.52
N SER A 30 -40.67 -7.73 26.37
CA SER A 30 -40.79 -6.42 25.74
C SER A 30 -42.22 -6.10 25.32
N LEU A 31 -42.93 -7.08 24.74
CA LEU A 31 -44.35 -6.93 24.39
C LEU A 31 -45.21 -6.69 25.62
N ASP A 32 -45.04 -7.49 26.68
CA ASP A 32 -45.83 -7.35 27.90
C ASP A 32 -45.61 -6.00 28.59
N LEU A 33 -44.35 -5.53 28.63
CA LEU A 33 -43.98 -4.22 29.19
C LEU A 33 -44.52 -3.06 28.32
N ALA A 34 -44.39 -3.16 27.00
CA ALA A 34 -44.89 -2.16 26.07
C ALA A 34 -46.43 -2.04 26.13
N ASN A 35 -47.12 -3.19 26.21
CA ASN A 35 -48.57 -3.25 26.38
C ASN A 35 -49.02 -2.75 27.76
N SER A 36 -48.13 -2.80 28.76
CA SER A 36 -48.33 -2.18 30.08
C SER A 36 -48.05 -0.66 30.10
N GLY A 37 -47.66 -0.07 28.97
CA GLY A 37 -47.48 1.38 28.82
C GLY A 37 -46.05 1.90 29.05
N PHE A 38 -45.04 1.03 29.09
CA PHE A 38 -43.64 1.43 29.19
C PHE A 38 -43.00 1.61 27.81
N LEU A 39 -42.04 2.53 27.69
CA LEU A 39 -41.12 2.58 26.56
C LEU A 39 -40.07 1.49 26.76
N VAL A 40 -39.93 0.57 25.82
CA VAL A 40 -39.00 -0.55 25.95
C VAL A 40 -37.82 -0.39 25.00
N TYR A 41 -36.61 -0.40 25.54
CA TYR A 41 -35.38 -0.53 24.76
C TYR A 41 -34.98 -2.00 24.71
N LEU A 42 -35.21 -2.67 23.57
CA LEU A 42 -34.81 -4.05 23.35
C LEU A 42 -33.40 -4.10 22.76
N VAL A 43 -32.41 -4.45 23.58
CA VAL A 43 -30.99 -4.45 23.20
C VAL A 43 -30.53 -5.85 22.84
N ASP A 44 -29.92 -6.03 21.67
CA ASP A 44 -29.29 -7.29 21.26
C ASP A 44 -27.91 -7.06 20.65
N LYS A 45 -26.95 -7.94 20.99
CA LYS A 45 -25.59 -7.91 20.46
C LYS A 45 -25.53 -8.31 18.98
N ASN A 46 -26.50 -9.10 18.51
CA ASN A 46 -26.59 -9.58 17.15
C ASN A 46 -27.12 -8.50 16.19
N ILE A 47 -27.03 -8.78 14.89
CA ILE A 47 -27.59 -7.90 13.84
C ILE A 47 -29.12 -7.96 13.74
N SER A 48 -29.74 -8.94 14.40
CA SER A 48 -31.19 -9.14 14.44
C SER A 48 -31.60 -9.85 15.73
N ILE A 49 -32.83 -9.59 16.17
CA ILE A 49 -33.51 -10.30 17.25
C ILE A 49 -34.03 -11.67 16.74
N GLY A 50 -34.38 -12.56 17.67
CA GLY A 50 -34.83 -13.93 17.44
C GLY A 50 -34.07 -14.97 18.27
N GLY A 51 -32.83 -14.67 18.65
CA GLY A 51 -31.97 -15.56 19.45
C GLY A 51 -31.79 -16.96 18.85
N VAL A 52 -31.53 -17.95 19.72
CA VAL A 52 -31.32 -19.35 19.30
C VAL A 52 -32.55 -19.95 18.64
N MET A 53 -33.76 -19.55 19.05
CA MET A 53 -34.99 -20.09 18.48
C MET A 53 -35.08 -19.83 16.97
N ALA A 54 -34.56 -18.71 16.47
CA ALA A 54 -34.48 -18.42 15.04
C ALA A 54 -33.48 -19.30 14.27
N GLN A 55 -32.59 -20.04 14.96
CA GLN A 55 -31.65 -21.00 14.35
C GLN A 55 -32.24 -22.42 14.24
N LEU A 56 -33.33 -22.71 14.96
CA LEU A 56 -33.91 -24.04 15.03
C LEU A 56 -34.93 -24.25 13.91
N ASP A 57 -34.97 -25.46 13.35
CA ASP A 57 -36.06 -25.89 12.48
C ASP A 57 -37.32 -26.23 13.33
N LYS A 58 -37.11 -27.02 14.39
CA LYS A 58 -38.16 -27.54 15.27
C LYS A 58 -37.92 -27.24 16.74
N THR A 59 -38.99 -26.99 17.50
CA THR A 59 -38.93 -26.84 18.96
C THR A 59 -39.07 -28.18 19.67
N PHE A 60 -38.33 -28.39 20.75
CA PHE A 60 -38.53 -29.54 21.64
C PHE A 60 -39.42 -29.16 22.84
N PRO A 61 -40.34 -30.03 23.33
CA PRO A 61 -40.64 -31.39 22.89
C PRO A 61 -41.72 -31.51 21.81
N THR A 62 -42.36 -30.41 21.43
CA THR A 62 -43.58 -30.44 20.60
C THR A 62 -43.33 -30.69 19.12
N ASN A 63 -42.10 -30.54 18.64
CA ASN A 63 -41.72 -30.60 17.22
C ASN A 63 -42.49 -29.61 16.34
N ASP A 64 -42.88 -28.47 16.90
CA ASP A 64 -43.48 -27.37 16.14
C ASP A 64 -42.43 -26.63 15.31
N CYS A 65 -42.87 -26.02 14.20
CA CYS A 65 -42.00 -25.16 13.40
C CYS A 65 -41.57 -23.93 14.22
N SER A 66 -40.27 -23.79 14.47
CA SER A 66 -39.75 -22.68 15.27
C SER A 66 -40.03 -21.32 14.62
N THR A 67 -39.90 -21.26 13.28
CA THR A 67 -40.19 -20.05 12.51
C THR A 67 -41.65 -19.63 12.61
N CYS A 68 -42.60 -20.57 12.58
CA CYS A 68 -44.03 -20.27 12.73
C CYS A 68 -44.36 -19.69 14.10
N MET A 69 -43.63 -20.10 15.15
CA MET A 69 -43.82 -19.62 16.51
C MET A 69 -43.19 -18.24 16.75
N ILE A 70 -42.02 -17.98 16.16
CA ILE A 70 -41.26 -16.76 16.42
C ILE A 70 -41.63 -15.60 15.48
N SER A 71 -42.00 -15.87 14.23
CA SER A 71 -42.26 -14.82 13.23
C SER A 71 -43.38 -13.85 13.63
N PRO A 72 -44.52 -14.29 14.20
CA PRO A 72 -45.56 -13.37 14.67
C PRO A 72 -45.02 -12.41 15.74
N LYS A 73 -44.23 -12.91 16.70
CA LYS A 73 -43.63 -12.10 17.76
C LYS A 73 -42.60 -11.12 17.24
N LEU A 74 -41.78 -11.51 16.26
CA LEU A 74 -40.84 -10.60 15.61
C LEU A 74 -41.56 -9.39 15.02
N ILE A 75 -42.64 -9.64 14.26
CA ILE A 75 -43.45 -8.59 13.63
C ILE A 75 -44.15 -7.74 14.68
N GLU A 76 -44.72 -8.35 15.71
CA GLU A 76 -45.40 -7.64 16.81
C GLU A 76 -44.42 -6.71 17.53
N VAL A 77 -43.21 -7.18 17.84
CA VAL A 77 -42.15 -6.35 18.45
C VAL A 77 -41.74 -5.21 17.51
N ALA A 78 -41.54 -5.48 16.23
CA ALA A 78 -41.09 -4.49 15.25
C ALA A 78 -42.14 -3.40 14.95
N SER A 79 -43.42 -3.73 15.06
CA SER A 79 -44.53 -2.81 14.78
C SER A 79 -45.04 -2.09 16.02
N ASN A 80 -44.58 -2.46 17.22
CA ASN A 80 -45.00 -1.82 18.46
C ASN A 80 -44.33 -0.44 18.62
N PRO A 81 -45.08 0.67 18.66
CA PRO A 81 -44.51 2.02 18.74
C PRO A 81 -43.82 2.31 20.08
N ASN A 82 -44.04 1.49 21.10
CA ASN A 82 -43.41 1.61 22.42
C ASN A 82 -42.17 0.73 22.55
N ILE A 83 -41.71 0.04 21.49
CA ILE A 83 -40.48 -0.76 21.53
C ILE A 83 -39.45 -0.18 20.55
N GLU A 84 -38.30 0.21 21.09
CA GLU A 84 -37.13 0.59 20.30
C GLU A 84 -36.12 -0.57 20.28
N ILE A 85 -35.87 -1.11 19.09
CA ILE A 85 -34.92 -2.22 18.89
C ILE A 85 -33.52 -1.64 18.67
N ILE A 86 -32.58 -2.00 19.54
CA ILE A 86 -31.18 -1.60 19.45
C ILE A 86 -30.34 -2.85 19.19
N THR A 87 -30.06 -3.12 17.92
CA THR A 87 -29.16 -4.21 17.50
C THR A 87 -27.70 -3.78 17.43
N ARG A 88 -26.80 -4.77 17.35
CA ARG A 88 -25.34 -4.58 17.40
C ARG A 88 -24.93 -3.77 18.62
N ALA A 89 -25.51 -4.05 19.77
CA ALA A 89 -25.31 -3.28 20.97
C ALA A 89 -25.05 -4.17 22.19
N GLU A 90 -24.09 -3.76 23.00
CA GLU A 90 -23.77 -4.40 24.27
C GLU A 90 -23.79 -3.34 25.38
N ILE A 91 -24.16 -3.76 26.59
CA ILE A 91 -24.10 -2.87 27.74
C ILE A 91 -22.65 -2.78 28.22
N GLU A 92 -22.16 -1.56 28.31
CA GLU A 92 -20.82 -1.26 28.82
C GLU A 92 -20.86 -0.95 30.32
N LYS A 93 -21.89 -0.23 30.78
CA LYS A 93 -22.01 0.20 32.17
C LYS A 93 -23.47 0.38 32.57
N VAL A 94 -23.80 0.00 33.81
CA VAL A 94 -25.10 0.27 34.45
C VAL A 94 -24.85 0.96 35.78
N GLU A 95 -25.49 2.09 35.99
CA GLU A 95 -25.39 2.89 37.22
C GLU A 95 -26.78 3.27 37.72
N GLY A 96 -26.89 3.64 39.00
CA GLY A 96 -28.15 4.05 39.62
C GLY A 96 -28.76 2.98 40.53
N GLU A 97 -30.06 3.10 40.75
CA GLU A 97 -30.82 2.27 41.69
C GLU A 97 -32.07 1.69 41.04
N ALA A 98 -32.72 0.73 41.70
CA ALA A 98 -33.90 0.05 41.16
C ALA A 98 -34.98 1.05 40.73
N GLY A 99 -35.36 1.01 39.44
CA GLY A 99 -36.33 1.91 38.84
C GLY A 99 -35.75 3.21 38.26
N ASN A 100 -34.45 3.48 38.45
CA ASN A 100 -33.77 4.67 37.92
C ASN A 100 -32.31 4.33 37.54
N PHE A 101 -32.17 3.62 36.41
CA PHE A 101 -30.86 3.23 35.88
C PHE A 101 -30.39 4.17 34.78
N LEU A 102 -29.10 4.52 34.81
CA LEU A 102 -28.36 5.06 33.68
C LEU A 102 -27.56 3.93 33.05
N VAL A 103 -27.82 3.65 31.77
CA VAL A 103 -27.15 2.57 31.03
C VAL A 103 -26.34 3.15 29.89
N THR A 104 -25.04 2.86 29.88
CA THR A 104 -24.16 3.15 28.74
C THR A 104 -24.14 1.94 27.80
N VAL A 105 -24.54 2.18 26.55
CA VAL A 105 -24.62 1.13 25.52
C VAL A 105 -23.54 1.37 24.47
N LYS A 106 -22.70 0.36 24.24
CA LYS A 106 -21.72 0.34 23.16
C LYS A 106 -22.37 -0.23 21.90
N LYS A 107 -22.56 0.62 20.89
CA LYS A 107 -23.13 0.23 19.59
C LYS A 107 -22.03 -0.01 18.56
N TYR A 108 -21.95 -1.23 18.06
CA TYR A 108 -21.02 -1.63 17.01
C TYR A 108 -21.56 -1.22 15.62
N PRO A 109 -20.69 -0.78 14.69
CA PRO A 109 -21.11 -0.39 13.36
C PRO A 109 -21.69 -1.58 12.59
N ARG A 110 -22.83 -1.37 11.93
CA ARG A 110 -23.47 -2.33 11.01
C ARG A 110 -22.77 -2.37 9.64
N TYR A 111 -22.04 -1.30 9.30
CA TYR A 111 -21.44 -1.03 7.98
C TYR A 111 -22.44 -1.02 6.81
N VAL A 112 -23.74 -1.10 7.11
CA VAL A 112 -24.86 -0.90 6.21
C VAL A 112 -25.79 0.09 6.89
N ARG A 113 -26.23 1.09 6.12
CA ARG A 113 -27.22 2.07 6.60
C ARG A 113 -28.60 1.44 6.62
N GLU A 114 -29.13 1.22 7.82
CA GLU A 114 -30.42 0.55 8.04
C GLU A 114 -31.58 1.35 7.43
N ASP A 115 -31.55 2.68 7.55
CA ASP A 115 -32.51 3.63 6.97
C ASP A 115 -32.56 3.61 5.43
N LYS A 116 -31.53 3.06 4.78
CA LYS A 116 -31.46 2.97 3.31
C LYS A 116 -31.46 1.54 2.78
N CYS A 117 -31.47 0.56 3.67
CA CYS A 117 -31.43 -0.84 3.27
C CYS A 117 -32.86 -1.31 2.95
N THR A 118 -33.10 -1.67 1.69
CA THR A 118 -34.39 -2.23 1.24
C THR A 118 -34.51 -3.73 1.51
N ALA A 119 -33.50 -4.34 2.13
CA ALA A 119 -33.43 -5.78 2.41
C ALA A 119 -33.59 -6.69 1.16
N CYS A 120 -33.31 -6.19 -0.05
CA CYS A 120 -33.49 -6.93 -1.30
C CYS A 120 -32.49 -8.08 -1.53
N GLY A 121 -31.31 -8.04 -0.90
CA GLY A 121 -30.30 -9.09 -1.03
C GLY A 121 -29.29 -8.94 -2.18
N GLU A 122 -29.42 -7.93 -3.05
CA GLU A 122 -28.48 -7.72 -4.17
C GLU A 122 -27.02 -7.62 -3.75
N CYS A 123 -26.77 -7.08 -2.57
CA CYS A 123 -25.42 -6.99 -2.00
C CYS A 123 -24.74 -8.36 -1.79
N ILE A 124 -25.51 -9.44 -1.56
CA ILE A 124 -24.99 -10.80 -1.43
C ILE A 124 -24.42 -11.25 -2.78
N ASN A 125 -25.15 -11.00 -3.88
CA ASN A 125 -24.79 -11.47 -5.22
C ASN A 125 -23.43 -10.91 -5.68
N VAL A 126 -23.10 -9.67 -5.28
CA VAL A 126 -21.86 -9.00 -5.67
C VAL A 126 -20.71 -9.19 -4.67
N CYS A 127 -20.97 -9.75 -3.48
CA CYS A 127 -19.95 -9.86 -2.43
C CYS A 127 -18.86 -10.88 -2.79
N PRO A 128 -17.57 -10.46 -2.83
CA PRO A 128 -16.50 -11.34 -3.31
C PRO A 128 -15.96 -12.31 -2.23
N VAL A 129 -16.39 -12.14 -0.97
CA VAL A 129 -15.80 -12.86 0.17
C VAL A 129 -16.80 -13.86 0.72
N ASP A 130 -16.36 -15.10 0.81
CA ASP A 130 -17.06 -16.23 1.42
C ASP A 130 -16.48 -16.53 2.80
N LEU A 131 -17.37 -16.73 3.78
CA LEU A 131 -17.05 -17.02 5.18
C LEU A 131 -17.96 -18.14 5.71
N PRO A 132 -17.52 -18.90 6.73
CA PRO A 132 -18.42 -19.77 7.48
C PRO A 132 -19.61 -18.99 8.06
N ALA A 133 -20.80 -19.59 8.02
CA ALA A 133 -22.00 -18.98 8.57
C ALA A 133 -22.06 -19.16 10.10
N ASP A 134 -21.56 -18.16 10.85
CA ASP A 134 -21.53 -18.19 12.33
C ASP A 134 -22.92 -18.43 12.95
N PHE A 135 -23.97 -17.83 12.38
CA PHE A 135 -25.36 -18.04 12.80
C PHE A 135 -25.78 -19.51 12.72
N ASN A 136 -25.26 -20.24 11.73
CA ASN A 136 -25.53 -21.67 11.51
C ASN A 136 -24.39 -22.55 12.04
N GLN A 137 -23.60 -22.07 13.00
CA GLN A 137 -22.48 -22.82 13.61
C GLN A 137 -21.44 -23.33 12.59
N GLY A 138 -21.27 -22.62 11.47
CA GLY A 138 -20.31 -22.98 10.42
C GLY A 138 -20.72 -24.19 9.57
N LEU A 139 -21.98 -24.65 9.66
CA LEU A 139 -22.49 -25.78 8.87
C LEU A 139 -22.63 -25.48 7.38
N ASN A 140 -22.64 -24.20 7.00
CA ASN A 140 -22.64 -23.75 5.61
C ASN A 140 -21.78 -22.49 5.43
N ILE A 141 -21.58 -22.10 4.18
CA ILE A 141 -20.90 -20.86 3.79
C ILE A 141 -21.92 -19.75 3.56
N ARG A 142 -21.54 -18.52 3.89
CA ARG A 142 -22.25 -17.27 3.60
C ARG A 142 -21.30 -16.24 2.99
N LYS A 143 -21.86 -15.18 2.43
CA LYS A 143 -21.09 -13.98 2.07
C LYS A 143 -20.72 -13.15 3.31
N ALA A 144 -19.68 -12.33 3.17
CA ALA A 144 -19.25 -11.42 4.24
C ALA A 144 -20.32 -10.37 4.57
N ILE A 145 -21.10 -9.92 3.57
CA ILE A 145 -22.36 -9.20 3.81
C ILE A 145 -23.51 -10.21 3.95
N TYR A 146 -24.30 -10.07 5.02
CA TYR A 146 -25.25 -11.11 5.39
C TYR A 146 -26.44 -10.56 6.17
N ARG A 147 -27.47 -11.40 6.25
CA ARG A 147 -28.59 -11.35 7.18
C ARG A 147 -28.71 -12.74 7.82
N HIS A 148 -29.14 -12.82 9.07
CA HIS A 148 -29.20 -14.11 9.78
C HIS A 148 -30.18 -15.10 9.14
N PHE A 149 -31.39 -14.65 8.83
CA PHE A 149 -32.46 -15.48 8.25
C PHE A 149 -33.43 -14.58 7.45
N PRO A 150 -34.31 -15.14 6.58
CA PRO A 150 -35.14 -14.35 5.69
C PRO A 150 -36.08 -13.34 6.38
N GLN A 151 -36.65 -13.69 7.53
CA GLN A 151 -37.56 -12.87 8.33
C GLN A 151 -36.87 -12.11 9.47
N ALA A 152 -35.55 -11.92 9.39
CA ALA A 152 -34.80 -11.27 10.46
C ALA A 152 -35.29 -9.83 10.71
N ILE A 153 -35.28 -9.42 11.97
CA ILE A 153 -35.65 -8.07 12.40
C ILE A 153 -34.52 -7.46 13.23
N PRO A 154 -34.01 -6.27 12.89
CA PRO A 154 -34.23 -5.55 11.63
C PRO A 154 -33.86 -6.39 10.41
N SER A 155 -34.56 -6.17 9.30
CA SER A 155 -34.33 -6.90 8.04
C SER A 155 -33.07 -6.47 7.30
N ALA A 156 -32.39 -5.44 7.80
CA ALA A 156 -31.19 -4.89 7.21
C ALA A 156 -29.99 -5.85 7.29
N PHE A 157 -29.18 -5.81 6.23
CA PHE A 157 -27.92 -6.53 6.14
C PHE A 157 -26.85 -5.94 7.08
N ALA A 158 -25.78 -6.68 7.29
CA ALA A 158 -24.60 -6.22 8.01
C ALA A 158 -23.32 -6.81 7.40
N ILE A 159 -22.18 -6.16 7.69
CA ILE A 159 -20.84 -6.71 7.45
C ILE A 159 -20.13 -6.74 8.80
N ASP A 160 -19.42 -7.81 9.10
CA ASP A 160 -18.50 -7.83 10.24
C ASP A 160 -17.10 -7.51 9.75
N LYS A 161 -16.50 -6.47 10.34
CA LYS A 161 -15.14 -6.06 10.04
C LYS A 161 -14.30 -6.19 11.29
N ILE A 162 -13.36 -7.12 11.27
CA ILE A 162 -12.46 -7.42 12.39
C ILE A 162 -11.40 -6.32 12.53
N GLY A 163 -10.92 -5.76 11.41
CA GLY A 163 -9.92 -4.70 11.39
C GLY A 163 -9.40 -4.41 9.99
N THR A 164 -8.17 -3.91 9.91
CA THR A 164 -7.41 -3.79 8.65
C THR A 164 -6.63 -5.07 8.40
N SER A 165 -6.74 -5.66 7.21
CA SER A 165 -5.97 -6.87 6.89
C SER A 165 -4.46 -6.62 7.00
N PRO A 166 -3.65 -7.57 7.52
CA PRO A 166 -2.21 -7.39 7.68
C PRO A 166 -1.49 -6.96 6.40
N CYS A 167 -1.87 -7.54 5.25
CA CYS A 167 -1.31 -7.19 3.95
C CYS A 167 -1.60 -5.74 3.52
N LYS A 168 -2.77 -5.19 3.87
CA LYS A 168 -3.11 -3.78 3.61
C LYS A 168 -2.35 -2.86 4.57
N ALA A 169 -2.28 -3.23 5.84
CA ALA A 169 -1.60 -2.45 6.88
C ALA A 169 -0.09 -2.34 6.60
N ALA A 170 0.53 -3.40 6.08
CA ALA A 170 1.95 -3.41 5.72
C ALA A 170 2.28 -2.67 4.41
N CYS A 171 1.29 -2.40 3.57
CA CYS A 171 1.50 -1.66 2.32
C CYS A 171 1.60 -0.15 2.62
N PRO A 172 2.71 0.54 2.27
CA PRO A 172 2.84 1.98 2.55
C PRO A 172 1.73 2.83 1.93
N ALA A 173 1.27 2.50 0.73
CA ALA A 173 0.17 3.20 0.06
C ALA A 173 -1.23 2.76 0.53
N GLY A 174 -1.30 1.71 1.35
CA GLY A 174 -2.53 1.14 1.88
C GLY A 174 -3.37 0.41 0.83
N VAL A 175 -2.74 -0.21 -0.18
CA VAL A 175 -3.44 -0.93 -1.26
C VAL A 175 -4.22 -2.12 -0.69
N HIS A 176 -5.47 -2.28 -1.15
CA HIS A 176 -6.39 -3.32 -0.70
C HIS A 176 -6.07 -4.74 -1.25
N ALA A 177 -4.91 -5.30 -0.89
CA ALA A 177 -4.46 -6.66 -1.28
C ALA A 177 -5.52 -7.75 -1.10
N HIS A 178 -6.07 -7.87 0.11
CA HIS A 178 -7.13 -8.83 0.40
C HIS A 178 -8.32 -8.73 -0.57
N GLY A 179 -8.74 -7.51 -0.92
CA GLY A 179 -9.92 -7.30 -1.75
C GLY A 179 -9.69 -7.64 -3.22
N TYR A 180 -8.56 -7.22 -3.81
CA TYR A 180 -8.32 -7.53 -5.22
C TYR A 180 -7.99 -9.01 -5.43
N VAL A 181 -7.35 -9.67 -4.46
CA VAL A 181 -7.12 -11.13 -4.49
C VAL A 181 -8.46 -11.88 -4.47
N ALA A 182 -9.41 -11.46 -3.62
CA ALA A 182 -10.75 -12.05 -3.60
C ALA A 182 -11.51 -11.85 -4.93
N LEU A 183 -11.30 -10.73 -5.63
CA LEU A 183 -11.90 -10.47 -6.93
C LEU A 183 -11.24 -11.31 -8.05
N ILE A 184 -9.91 -11.46 -8.03
CA ILE A 184 -9.17 -12.33 -8.97
C ILE A 184 -9.66 -13.78 -8.86
N ARG A 185 -9.83 -14.29 -7.63
CA ARG A 185 -10.38 -15.62 -7.38
C ARG A 185 -11.74 -15.87 -8.06
N GLN A 186 -12.53 -14.81 -8.29
CA GLN A 186 -13.84 -14.89 -8.92
C GLN A 186 -13.83 -14.54 -10.42
N GLY A 187 -12.66 -14.34 -11.04
CA GLY A 187 -12.57 -13.90 -12.43
C GLY A 187 -12.93 -12.42 -12.66
N LYS A 188 -13.10 -11.62 -11.60
CA LYS A 188 -13.53 -10.22 -11.67
C LYS A 188 -12.33 -9.28 -11.81
N TYR A 189 -11.59 -9.43 -12.91
CA TYR A 189 -10.29 -8.76 -13.08
C TYR A 189 -10.39 -7.24 -13.22
N LYS A 190 -11.39 -6.73 -13.96
CA LYS A 190 -11.61 -5.27 -14.11
C LYS A 190 -11.93 -4.62 -12.76
N GLU A 191 -12.75 -5.25 -11.92
CA GLU A 191 -13.05 -4.78 -10.57
C GLU A 191 -11.84 -4.87 -9.64
N ALA A 192 -11.05 -5.94 -9.76
CA ALA A 192 -9.81 -6.13 -8.99
C ALA A 192 -8.85 -4.96 -9.25
N LEU A 193 -8.64 -4.62 -10.52
CA LEU A 193 -7.78 -3.50 -10.86
C LEU A 193 -8.37 -2.16 -10.42
N LYS A 194 -9.66 -1.91 -10.64
CA LYS A 194 -10.33 -0.69 -10.15
C LYS A 194 -10.06 -0.49 -8.65
N LEU A 195 -10.07 -1.58 -7.87
CA LEU A 195 -9.75 -1.55 -6.45
C LEU A 195 -8.27 -1.24 -6.17
N VAL A 196 -7.34 -1.75 -6.98
CA VAL A 196 -5.90 -1.40 -6.89
C VAL A 196 -5.67 0.10 -7.20
N LYS A 197 -6.23 0.59 -8.32
CA LYS A 197 -6.07 1.97 -8.81
C LYS A 197 -6.68 3.03 -7.86
N LYS A 198 -7.52 2.63 -6.89
CA LYS A 198 -7.94 3.54 -5.79
C LYS A 198 -6.79 4.04 -4.94
N ASP A 199 -5.72 3.25 -4.81
CA ASP A 199 -4.60 3.55 -3.92
C ASP A 199 -3.26 3.65 -4.65
N ASN A 200 -3.13 2.97 -5.80
CA ASN A 200 -1.89 2.91 -6.57
C ASN A 200 -2.15 3.15 -8.06
N PRO A 201 -1.73 4.29 -8.64
CA PRO A 201 -1.90 4.57 -10.06
C PRO A 201 -0.86 3.91 -10.97
N LEU A 202 0.17 3.27 -10.41
CA LEU A 202 1.24 2.60 -11.14
C LEU A 202 1.28 1.09 -10.81
N PRO A 203 0.15 0.36 -10.92
CA PRO A 203 0.08 -1.04 -10.50
C PRO A 203 0.95 -1.98 -11.33
N SER A 204 1.14 -1.74 -12.63
CA SER A 204 1.95 -2.60 -13.50
C SER A 204 3.44 -2.45 -13.22
N ILE A 205 3.91 -1.21 -13.00
CA ILE A 205 5.25 -0.91 -12.48
C ILE A 205 5.46 -1.58 -11.12
N CYS A 206 4.53 -1.35 -10.18
CA CYS A 206 4.66 -1.90 -8.85
C CYS A 206 4.58 -3.43 -8.82
N GLY A 207 3.95 -4.09 -9.78
CA GLY A 207 3.92 -5.56 -9.88
C GLY A 207 5.24 -6.17 -10.36
N ARG A 208 6.24 -5.34 -10.66
CA ARG A 208 7.58 -5.74 -11.14
C ARG A 208 8.69 -5.40 -10.15
N VAL A 209 8.56 -4.26 -9.45
CA VAL A 209 9.69 -3.68 -8.70
C VAL A 209 9.43 -3.51 -7.20
N CYS A 210 8.22 -3.84 -6.74
CA CYS A 210 7.86 -3.68 -5.33
C CYS A 210 8.57 -4.73 -4.46
N PRO A 211 9.10 -4.37 -3.28
CA PRO A 211 9.64 -5.34 -2.32
C PRO A 211 8.54 -6.06 -1.52
N HIS A 212 7.29 -5.97 -2.00
CA HIS A 212 6.11 -6.69 -1.49
C HIS A 212 6.01 -6.85 0.04
N PRO A 213 6.02 -5.74 0.81
CA PRO A 213 5.89 -5.80 2.28
C PRO A 213 4.57 -6.44 2.75
N CYS A 214 3.55 -6.38 1.91
CA CYS A 214 2.28 -7.07 2.09
C CYS A 214 2.42 -8.59 2.20
N GLU A 215 3.43 -9.20 1.56
CA GLU A 215 3.68 -10.64 1.59
C GLU A 215 4.41 -11.06 2.87
N TYR A 216 5.33 -10.23 3.39
CA TYR A 216 5.96 -10.48 4.69
C TYR A 216 4.96 -10.48 5.85
N ALA A 217 3.92 -9.64 5.75
CA ALA A 217 2.84 -9.60 6.72
C ALA A 217 1.70 -10.62 6.46
N CYS A 218 1.80 -11.44 5.42
CA CYS A 218 0.73 -12.36 5.04
C CYS A 218 0.54 -13.45 6.11
N THR A 219 -0.68 -13.56 6.65
CA THR A 219 -1.03 -14.60 7.63
C THR A 219 -0.86 -16.02 7.07
N ARG A 220 -0.90 -16.20 5.75
CA ARG A 220 -0.69 -17.52 5.11
C ARG A 220 0.68 -18.13 5.41
N SER A 221 1.69 -17.30 5.71
CA SER A 221 3.02 -17.75 6.14
C SER A 221 3.02 -18.57 7.44
N GLN A 222 1.93 -18.55 8.21
CA GLN A 222 1.76 -19.41 9.38
C GLN A 222 1.26 -20.83 9.04
N VAL A 223 0.87 -21.07 7.78
CA VAL A 223 0.38 -22.36 7.27
C VAL A 223 1.42 -22.98 6.33
N ASP A 224 1.81 -22.23 5.30
CA ASP A 224 2.83 -22.57 4.31
C ASP A 224 3.58 -21.30 3.84
N GLU A 225 3.48 -20.91 2.59
CA GLU A 225 4.15 -19.74 2.00
C GLU A 225 3.16 -18.58 1.83
N PRO A 226 3.60 -17.31 1.86
CA PRO A 226 2.69 -16.19 1.60
C PRO A 226 2.00 -16.31 0.24
N VAL A 227 0.86 -15.64 0.12
CA VAL A 227 0.21 -15.45 -1.19
C VAL A 227 1.09 -14.54 -2.04
N ALA A 228 1.27 -14.83 -3.33
CA ALA A 228 2.00 -14.01 -4.29
C ALA A 228 1.22 -12.76 -4.70
N ILE A 229 0.92 -11.92 -3.71
CA ILE A 229 0.12 -10.69 -3.79
C ILE A 229 0.64 -9.74 -4.87
N ASP A 230 1.96 -9.66 -5.04
CA ASP A 230 2.59 -8.78 -6.02
C ASP A 230 2.36 -9.26 -7.46
N TYR A 231 2.53 -10.56 -7.69
CA TYR A 231 2.33 -11.20 -8.99
C TYR A 231 0.85 -11.20 -9.39
N LEU A 232 -0.07 -11.37 -8.44
CA LEU A 232 -1.51 -11.20 -8.67
C LEU A 232 -1.89 -9.77 -9.06
N LYS A 233 -1.22 -8.77 -8.47
CA LYS A 233 -1.40 -7.35 -8.84
C LYS A 233 -0.87 -7.11 -10.26
N ARG A 234 0.32 -7.65 -10.59
CA ARG A 234 0.89 -7.57 -11.94
C ARG A 234 -0.07 -8.16 -12.97
N PHE A 235 -0.59 -9.36 -12.72
CA PHE A 235 -1.52 -10.04 -13.63
C PHE A 235 -2.71 -9.16 -14.03
N VAL A 236 -3.46 -8.60 -13.06
CA VAL A 236 -4.61 -7.75 -13.38
C VAL A 236 -4.22 -6.39 -13.95
N ALA A 237 -3.04 -5.87 -13.60
CA ALA A 237 -2.54 -4.61 -14.14
C ALA A 237 -2.15 -4.76 -15.61
N ASP A 238 -1.46 -5.84 -15.96
CA ASP A 238 -1.05 -6.13 -17.34
C ASP A 238 -2.28 -6.39 -18.21
N LEU A 239 -3.28 -7.15 -17.73
CA LEU A 239 -4.54 -7.36 -18.47
C LEU A 239 -5.22 -6.05 -18.89
N ASP A 240 -5.28 -5.05 -18.01
CA ASP A 240 -5.87 -3.75 -18.33
C ASP A 240 -4.96 -2.86 -19.15
N LEU A 241 -3.66 -2.89 -18.92
CA LEU A 241 -2.70 -2.07 -19.65
C LEU A 241 -2.67 -2.41 -21.15
N TYR A 242 -2.97 -3.67 -21.49
CA TYR A 242 -3.08 -4.17 -22.85
C TYR A 242 -4.53 -4.38 -23.33
N ASP A 243 -5.54 -3.99 -22.55
CA ASP A 243 -6.95 -3.96 -22.99
C ASP A 243 -7.14 -2.79 -23.98
N ASP A 244 -8.07 -2.92 -24.92
CA ASP A 244 -8.40 -1.85 -25.87
C ASP A 244 -8.99 -0.61 -25.15
N GLU A 245 -9.63 -0.83 -23.99
CA GLU A 245 -10.24 0.19 -23.14
C GLU A 245 -9.72 0.09 -21.69
N PRO A 246 -8.46 0.53 -21.43
CA PRO A 246 -7.88 0.51 -20.10
C PRO A 246 -8.69 1.37 -19.13
N PHE A 247 -8.82 0.93 -17.88
CA PHE A 247 -9.59 1.65 -16.87
C PHE A 247 -8.97 3.01 -16.56
N LEU A 248 -9.77 4.05 -16.79
CA LEU A 248 -9.56 5.40 -16.32
C LEU A 248 -10.63 5.77 -15.28
N PRO A 249 -10.24 6.37 -14.15
CA PRO A 249 -11.18 6.92 -13.18
C PRO A 249 -11.95 8.11 -13.75
N GLU A 250 -13.16 8.31 -13.22
CA GLU A 250 -13.97 9.49 -13.54
C GLU A 250 -13.36 10.74 -12.90
N VAL A 251 -13.14 11.77 -13.73
CA VAL A 251 -12.67 13.09 -13.29
C VAL A 251 -13.85 13.88 -12.72
N LYS A 252 -13.70 14.41 -11.51
CA LYS A 252 -14.71 15.25 -10.84
C LYS A 252 -14.84 16.61 -11.52
N GLU A 253 -15.78 17.41 -11.02
CA GLU A 253 -15.99 18.79 -11.49
C GLU A 253 -14.68 19.58 -11.54
N LYS A 254 -14.44 20.26 -12.66
CA LYS A 254 -13.23 21.05 -12.89
C LYS A 254 -13.13 22.18 -11.87
N LYS A 255 -11.92 22.38 -11.34
CA LYS A 255 -11.56 23.45 -10.42
C LYS A 255 -10.65 24.46 -11.12
N GLU A 256 -10.57 25.68 -10.59
CA GLU A 256 -9.77 26.76 -11.19
C GLU A 256 -8.34 26.81 -10.64
N ASP A 257 -8.13 26.40 -9.40
CA ASP A 257 -6.83 26.46 -8.73
C ASP A 257 -5.82 25.49 -9.36
N LYS A 258 -4.68 26.03 -9.82
CA LYS A 258 -3.64 25.25 -10.49
C LYS A 258 -2.61 24.68 -9.52
N VAL A 259 -2.14 23.47 -9.80
CA VAL A 259 -1.09 22.80 -9.03
C VAL A 259 0.14 22.50 -9.90
N ALA A 260 1.32 22.88 -9.42
CA ALA A 260 2.59 22.55 -10.06
C ALA A 260 3.29 21.43 -9.31
N ILE A 261 3.88 20.49 -10.03
CA ILE A 261 4.66 19.38 -9.48
C ILE A 261 6.06 19.45 -10.08
N VAL A 262 7.09 19.41 -9.24
CA VAL A 262 8.50 19.44 -9.67
C VAL A 262 9.08 18.03 -9.54
N GLY A 263 9.30 17.37 -10.67
CA GLY A 263 9.74 15.98 -10.77
C GLY A 263 8.63 15.03 -11.24
N GLY A 264 8.86 14.34 -12.36
CA GLY A 264 7.97 13.35 -12.96
C GLY A 264 8.24 11.93 -12.50
N GLY A 265 8.79 11.72 -11.30
CA GLY A 265 8.95 10.39 -10.70
C GLY A 265 7.65 9.84 -10.09
N PRO A 266 7.69 8.65 -9.46
CA PRO A 266 6.49 7.98 -8.92
C PRO A 266 5.67 8.84 -7.96
N ALA A 267 6.31 9.63 -7.09
CA ALA A 267 5.63 10.53 -6.17
C ALA A 267 4.88 11.65 -6.90
N GLY A 268 5.53 12.28 -7.88
CA GLY A 268 4.93 13.35 -8.70
C GLY A 268 3.79 12.84 -9.57
N LEU A 269 4.00 11.74 -10.29
CA LEU A 269 2.97 11.07 -11.09
C LEU A 269 1.75 10.67 -10.26
N THR A 270 1.98 10.13 -9.05
CA THR A 270 0.88 9.75 -8.15
C THR A 270 0.10 10.94 -7.64
N ALA A 271 0.79 12.02 -7.23
CA ALA A 271 0.12 13.25 -6.81
C ALA A 271 -0.70 13.85 -7.95
N ALA A 272 -0.14 13.87 -9.17
CA ALA A 272 -0.81 14.35 -10.36
C ALA A 272 -2.08 13.56 -10.68
N TYR A 273 -2.00 12.23 -10.63
CA TYR A 273 -3.13 11.33 -10.85
C TYR A 273 -4.31 11.67 -9.91
N PHE A 274 -4.08 11.73 -8.61
CA PHE A 274 -5.15 11.99 -7.64
C PHE A 274 -5.71 13.42 -7.75
N LEU A 275 -4.85 14.41 -7.95
CA LEU A 275 -5.29 15.80 -8.10
C LEU A 275 -6.07 16.03 -9.39
N ALA A 276 -5.68 15.38 -10.49
CA ALA A 276 -6.41 15.44 -11.75
C ALA A 276 -7.81 14.82 -11.62
N ILE A 277 -7.92 13.67 -10.95
CA ILE A 277 -9.23 13.04 -10.62
C ILE A 277 -10.10 13.98 -9.79
N ASP A 278 -9.49 14.74 -8.87
CA ASP A 278 -10.19 15.73 -8.05
C ASP A 278 -10.52 17.04 -8.79
N GLY A 279 -10.26 17.10 -10.10
CA GLY A 279 -10.65 18.19 -11.00
C GLY A 279 -9.65 19.33 -11.12
N TYR A 280 -8.48 19.25 -10.49
CA TYR A 280 -7.47 20.30 -10.54
C TYR A 280 -6.66 20.28 -11.85
N PRO A 281 -6.36 21.45 -12.45
CA PRO A 281 -5.35 21.55 -13.50
C PRO A 281 -3.95 21.31 -12.91
N VAL A 282 -3.25 20.28 -13.39
CA VAL A 282 -1.94 19.88 -12.90
C VAL A 282 -0.89 19.96 -14.01
N THR A 283 0.25 20.61 -13.71
CA THR A 283 1.44 20.59 -14.57
C THR A 283 2.62 19.98 -13.84
N ILE A 284 3.25 18.97 -14.42
CA ILE A 284 4.52 18.40 -13.98
C ILE A 284 5.66 19.06 -14.74
N TYR A 285 6.68 19.54 -14.03
CA TYR A 285 7.96 20.00 -14.56
C TYR A 285 9.00 18.91 -14.37
N GLU A 286 9.44 18.29 -15.46
CA GLU A 286 10.43 17.22 -15.48
C GLU A 286 11.72 17.72 -16.13
N VAL A 287 12.84 17.46 -15.47
CA VAL A 287 14.16 17.91 -15.91
C VAL A 287 14.69 17.05 -17.05
N MET A 288 14.34 15.77 -17.04
CA MET A 288 14.77 14.80 -18.04
C MET A 288 13.90 14.85 -19.31
N PRO A 289 14.35 14.24 -20.43
CA PRO A 289 13.57 14.17 -21.66
C PRO A 289 12.25 13.38 -21.54
N GLU A 290 12.16 12.43 -20.63
CA GLU A 290 10.98 11.60 -20.37
C GLU A 290 10.64 11.60 -18.87
N ALA A 291 9.34 11.62 -18.55
CA ALA A 291 8.86 11.42 -17.19
C ALA A 291 9.00 9.94 -16.75
N GLY A 292 9.05 9.73 -15.44
CA GLY A 292 9.19 8.42 -14.79
C GLY A 292 10.38 8.37 -13.83
N GLY A 293 11.29 9.34 -13.88
CA GLY A 293 12.46 9.40 -12.99
C GLY A 293 13.28 8.11 -13.03
N TRP A 294 13.61 7.54 -11.86
CA TRP A 294 14.36 6.28 -11.78
C TRP A 294 13.65 5.06 -12.37
N LEU A 295 12.34 5.13 -12.66
CA LEU A 295 11.65 4.08 -13.41
C LEU A 295 12.16 3.98 -14.86
N ILE A 296 12.42 5.12 -15.50
CA ILE A 296 13.01 5.20 -16.85
C ILE A 296 14.53 5.10 -16.77
N TYR A 297 15.15 5.86 -15.89
CA TYR A 297 16.60 6.06 -15.91
C TYR A 297 17.38 5.12 -14.97
N GLY A 298 16.73 4.40 -14.06
CA GLY A 298 17.43 3.56 -13.06
C GLY A 298 17.23 2.08 -13.31
N ILE A 299 15.99 1.62 -13.19
CA ILE A 299 15.66 0.19 -13.21
C ILE A 299 15.87 -0.37 -14.62
N PRO A 300 16.61 -1.46 -14.85
CA PRO A 300 16.82 -1.98 -16.21
C PRO A 300 15.56 -2.53 -16.89
N ASP A 301 15.53 -2.52 -18.23
CA ASP A 301 14.41 -3.06 -19.03
C ASP A 301 14.08 -4.52 -18.75
N TYR A 302 15.09 -5.33 -18.41
CA TYR A 302 14.87 -6.74 -18.09
C TYR A 302 14.03 -6.96 -16.81
N ARG A 303 13.89 -5.92 -15.96
CA ARG A 303 13.00 -5.91 -14.78
C ARG A 303 11.76 -5.06 -15.00
N LEU A 304 11.95 -3.88 -15.59
CA LEU A 304 10.88 -2.91 -15.81
C LEU A 304 11.00 -2.35 -17.23
N PRO A 305 10.31 -2.96 -18.21
CA PRO A 305 10.27 -2.47 -19.58
C PRO A 305 9.81 -1.01 -19.66
N LYS A 306 10.54 -0.17 -20.39
CA LYS A 306 10.20 1.27 -20.50
C LYS A 306 8.85 1.52 -21.12
N GLU A 307 8.44 0.66 -22.04
CA GLU A 307 7.12 0.72 -22.66
C GLU A 307 6.00 0.69 -21.61
N ILE A 308 6.13 -0.13 -20.57
CA ILE A 308 5.12 -0.24 -19.50
C ILE A 308 5.06 1.06 -18.70
N VAL A 309 6.22 1.64 -18.38
CA VAL A 309 6.29 2.93 -17.69
C VAL A 309 5.60 4.02 -18.51
N ARG A 310 5.90 4.08 -19.82
CA ARG A 310 5.27 5.04 -20.74
C ARG A 310 3.77 4.87 -20.81
N LYS A 311 3.28 3.63 -20.98
CA LYS A 311 1.83 3.34 -21.01
C LYS A 311 1.12 3.77 -19.73
N GLU A 312 1.69 3.53 -18.54
CA GLU A 312 1.06 4.00 -17.30
C GLU A 312 1.09 5.54 -17.17
N ILE A 313 2.14 6.21 -17.67
CA ILE A 313 2.19 7.68 -17.73
C ILE A 313 1.15 8.24 -18.71
N GLU A 314 0.99 7.63 -19.89
CA GLU A 314 -0.02 8.03 -20.87
C GLU A 314 -1.45 7.97 -20.29
N LEU A 315 -1.74 6.99 -19.41
CA LEU A 315 -3.01 6.95 -18.70
C LEU A 315 -3.21 8.14 -17.76
N ILE A 316 -2.13 8.64 -17.15
CA ILE A 316 -2.16 9.84 -16.29
C ILE A 316 -2.36 11.10 -17.15
N GLU A 317 -1.69 11.19 -18.31
CA GLU A 317 -1.89 12.30 -19.26
C GLU A 317 -3.33 12.33 -19.81
N LYS A 318 -3.94 11.17 -20.05
CA LYS A 318 -5.36 11.06 -20.45
C LYS A 318 -6.34 11.62 -19.42
N LEU A 319 -5.93 11.79 -18.16
CA LEU A 319 -6.71 12.47 -17.12
C LEU A 319 -6.60 14.00 -17.18
N GLY A 320 -5.81 14.54 -18.12
CA GLY A 320 -5.61 15.97 -18.32
C GLY A 320 -4.38 16.55 -17.60
N VAL A 321 -3.46 15.69 -17.14
CA VAL A 321 -2.18 16.13 -16.58
C VAL A 321 -1.26 16.59 -17.70
N GLU A 322 -0.68 17.78 -17.57
CA GLU A 322 0.33 18.30 -18.49
C GLU A 322 1.73 17.95 -17.98
N ILE A 323 2.59 17.37 -18.82
CA ILE A 323 3.98 17.06 -18.46
C ILE A 323 4.93 17.88 -19.36
N LYS A 324 5.68 18.78 -18.75
CA LYS A 324 6.72 19.60 -19.42
C LYS A 324 8.09 19.00 -19.13
N THR A 325 8.64 18.28 -20.10
CA THR A 325 9.97 17.68 -20.04
C THR A 325 11.07 18.67 -20.43
N ASN A 326 12.32 18.34 -20.12
CA ASN A 326 13.48 19.22 -20.34
C ASN A 326 13.37 20.60 -19.69
N VAL A 327 12.68 20.71 -18.54
CA VAL A 327 12.56 21.96 -17.79
C VAL A 327 13.34 21.87 -16.49
N HIS A 328 14.45 22.60 -16.40
CA HIS A 328 15.23 22.73 -15.18
C HIS A 328 14.64 23.78 -14.25
N VAL A 329 13.86 23.33 -13.25
CA VAL A 329 13.48 24.20 -12.14
C VAL A 329 14.76 24.66 -11.40
N GLY A 330 14.88 25.96 -11.14
CA GLY A 330 16.08 26.63 -10.63
C GLY A 330 16.93 27.31 -11.71
N LYS A 331 16.77 26.93 -12.99
CA LYS A 331 17.49 27.55 -14.12
C LYS A 331 16.56 28.14 -15.17
N ASP A 332 15.69 27.31 -15.75
CA ASP A 332 14.75 27.71 -16.81
C ASP A 332 13.50 28.37 -16.22
N VAL A 333 13.01 27.83 -15.10
CA VAL A 333 11.91 28.38 -14.31
C VAL A 333 12.26 28.35 -12.83
N THR A 334 11.79 29.30 -12.04
CA THR A 334 12.01 29.33 -10.58
C THR A 334 10.72 29.03 -9.82
N LEU A 335 10.81 28.58 -8.56
CA LEU A 335 9.63 28.41 -7.70
C LEU A 335 8.79 29.69 -7.61
N LYS A 336 9.46 30.85 -7.53
CA LYS A 336 8.81 32.17 -7.57
C LYS A 336 8.06 32.38 -8.89
N SER A 337 8.69 32.12 -10.04
CA SER A 337 8.02 32.27 -11.34
C SER A 337 6.81 31.33 -11.50
N ILE A 338 6.87 30.12 -10.92
CA ILE A 338 5.74 29.19 -10.90
C ILE A 338 4.60 29.78 -10.05
N LYS A 339 4.89 30.30 -8.86
CA LYS A 339 3.89 30.98 -8.03
C LYS A 339 3.29 32.21 -8.73
N ASP A 340 4.14 33.02 -9.38
CA ASP A 340 3.73 34.22 -10.13
C ASP A 340 2.85 33.89 -11.36
N GLN A 341 2.94 32.67 -11.92
CA GLN A 341 2.06 32.16 -12.97
C GLN A 341 0.65 31.75 -12.47
N GLY A 342 0.38 31.92 -11.18
CA GLY A 342 -0.92 31.67 -10.56
C GLY A 342 -1.11 30.25 -10.02
N TYR A 343 -0.05 29.43 -9.96
CA TYR A 343 -0.10 28.15 -9.28
C TYR A 343 -0.26 28.36 -7.77
N LYS A 344 -1.30 27.75 -7.20
CA LYS A 344 -1.67 27.91 -5.78
C LYS A 344 -0.94 26.95 -4.86
N ALA A 345 -0.55 25.79 -5.39
CA ALA A 345 0.24 24.81 -4.68
C ALA A 345 1.40 24.30 -5.54
N ILE A 346 2.55 24.05 -4.90
CA ILE A 346 3.73 23.45 -5.50
C ILE A 346 4.11 22.20 -4.72
N PHE A 347 4.30 21.07 -5.40
CA PHE A 347 4.80 19.83 -4.80
C PHE A 347 6.19 19.50 -5.34
N ILE A 348 7.18 19.41 -4.45
CA ILE A 348 8.57 19.08 -4.79
C ILE A 348 8.78 17.56 -4.62
N ALA A 349 9.05 16.88 -5.72
CA ALA A 349 9.19 15.42 -5.83
C ALA A 349 10.41 15.02 -6.69
N THR A 350 11.51 15.77 -6.55
CA THR A 350 12.74 15.62 -7.36
C THR A 350 13.57 14.37 -7.04
N GLY A 351 13.28 13.69 -5.94
CA GLY A 351 13.95 12.48 -5.51
C GLY A 351 15.43 12.67 -5.09
N THR A 352 16.19 11.58 -5.05
CA THR A 352 17.64 11.60 -4.83
C THR A 352 18.37 11.27 -6.12
N THR A 353 19.13 12.22 -6.66
CA THR A 353 19.73 12.15 -8.00
C THR A 353 21.26 12.05 -8.00
N ARG A 354 21.93 12.34 -6.87
CA ARG A 354 23.39 12.28 -6.75
C ARG A 354 23.87 10.99 -6.12
N SER A 355 24.82 10.31 -6.75
CA SER A 355 25.51 9.17 -6.12
C SER A 355 26.41 9.61 -4.97
N ARG A 356 26.46 8.79 -3.91
CA ARG A 356 27.38 9.02 -2.79
C ARG A 356 28.79 8.55 -3.15
N ALA A 357 29.78 9.38 -2.81
CA ALA A 357 31.20 9.01 -2.87
C ALA A 357 31.54 8.00 -1.76
N MET A 358 32.52 7.12 -2.01
CA MET A 358 33.00 6.17 -1.00
C MET A 358 33.94 6.85 0.02
N GLY A 359 34.56 7.97 -0.37
CA GLY A 359 35.55 8.70 0.40
C GLY A 359 36.94 8.05 0.39
N ILE A 360 37.30 7.32 -0.67
CA ILE A 360 38.59 6.61 -0.80
C ILE A 360 39.44 7.17 -1.93
N GLU A 361 40.74 6.94 -1.87
CA GLU A 361 41.68 7.35 -2.92
C GLU A 361 41.39 6.57 -4.23
N GLY A 362 41.45 7.28 -5.36
CA GLY A 362 41.30 6.70 -6.70
C GLY A 362 39.87 6.70 -7.27
N GLU A 363 38.91 7.37 -6.63
CA GLU A 363 37.53 7.48 -7.13
C GLU A 363 37.39 8.24 -8.46
N ASP A 364 38.34 9.11 -8.79
CA ASP A 364 38.34 9.91 -10.02
C ASP A 364 39.02 9.20 -11.21
N LEU A 365 39.49 7.95 -11.04
CA LEU A 365 40.16 7.18 -12.09
C LEU A 365 39.19 6.80 -13.22
N GLN A 366 39.71 6.70 -14.45
CA GLN A 366 38.93 6.23 -15.59
C GLN A 366 38.52 4.77 -15.35
N GLY A 367 37.23 4.45 -15.52
CA GLY A 367 36.67 3.12 -15.22
C GLY A 367 35.99 3.04 -13.85
N VAL A 368 36.09 4.09 -13.03
CA VAL A 368 35.19 4.27 -11.87
C VAL A 368 33.93 4.99 -12.34
N ILE A 369 32.79 4.31 -12.31
CA ILE A 369 31.50 4.88 -12.74
C ILE A 369 30.47 4.62 -11.64
N PRO A 370 29.87 5.64 -11.01
CA PRO A 370 28.79 5.42 -10.05
C PRO A 370 27.67 4.55 -10.63
N GLY A 371 27.22 3.54 -9.89
CA GLY A 371 26.30 2.52 -10.40
C GLY A 371 24.99 3.10 -10.94
N ALA A 372 24.45 4.13 -10.27
CA ALA A 372 23.24 4.81 -10.75
C ALA A 372 23.46 5.59 -12.05
N ASP A 373 24.63 6.22 -12.21
CA ASP A 373 25.01 6.91 -13.45
C ASP A 373 25.26 5.91 -14.58
N TYR A 374 25.91 4.79 -14.27
CA TYR A 374 26.09 3.67 -15.20
C TYR A 374 24.74 3.15 -15.70
N LEU A 375 23.82 2.85 -14.80
CA LEU A 375 22.47 2.40 -15.15
C LEU A 375 21.72 3.43 -15.99
N ARG A 376 21.80 4.72 -15.65
CA ARG A 376 21.21 5.79 -16.47
C ARG A 376 21.71 5.75 -17.90
N ARG A 377 23.01 5.64 -18.09
CA ARG A 377 23.65 5.58 -19.41
C ARG A 377 23.20 4.33 -20.18
N VAL A 378 23.19 3.17 -19.53
CA VAL A 378 22.73 1.90 -20.14
C VAL A 378 21.27 1.97 -20.58
N ASN A 379 20.40 2.55 -19.75
CA ASN A 379 18.97 2.68 -20.01
C ASN A 379 18.64 3.65 -21.17
N VAL A 380 19.52 4.62 -21.47
CA VAL A 380 19.38 5.50 -22.65
C VAL A 380 20.12 4.95 -23.88
N GLY A 381 20.58 3.70 -23.82
CA GLY A 381 21.20 2.99 -24.95
C GLY A 381 22.72 3.12 -25.05
N GLU A 382 23.38 3.85 -24.14
CA GLU A 382 24.84 3.87 -24.10
C GLU A 382 25.40 2.53 -23.63
N ARG A 383 26.65 2.24 -24.02
CA ARG A 383 27.39 1.07 -23.55
C ARG A 383 28.77 1.54 -23.06
N PRO A 384 28.87 1.98 -21.79
CA PRO A 384 30.14 2.37 -21.22
C PRO A 384 31.15 1.21 -21.28
N ASP A 385 32.40 1.49 -21.66
CA ASP A 385 33.46 0.48 -21.66
C ASP A 385 33.89 0.14 -20.23
N LEU A 386 33.61 -1.10 -19.82
CA LEU A 386 33.92 -1.62 -18.48
C LEU A 386 35.14 -2.56 -18.45
N GLY A 387 35.70 -2.94 -19.61
CA GLY A 387 36.65 -4.05 -19.69
C GLY A 387 36.01 -5.43 -19.42
N GLU A 388 36.81 -6.41 -18.99
CA GLU A 388 36.38 -7.79 -18.82
C GLU A 388 35.95 -8.11 -17.38
N THR A 389 36.62 -7.52 -16.39
CA THR A 389 36.40 -7.80 -14.96
C THR A 389 35.92 -6.57 -14.21
N VAL A 390 34.73 -6.65 -13.60
CA VAL A 390 34.05 -5.50 -12.97
C VAL A 390 33.78 -5.77 -11.50
N ALA A 391 34.14 -4.82 -10.62
CA ALA A 391 33.72 -4.83 -9.21
C ALA A 391 32.56 -3.86 -8.97
N VAL A 392 31.44 -4.35 -8.47
CA VAL A 392 30.29 -3.55 -8.02
C VAL A 392 30.34 -3.43 -6.51
N ILE A 393 30.32 -2.20 -5.99
CA ILE A 393 30.40 -1.96 -4.54
C ILE A 393 29.02 -1.69 -3.97
N GLY A 394 28.49 -2.59 -3.14
CA GLY A 394 27.17 -2.41 -2.52
C GLY A 394 26.41 -3.72 -2.38
N GLY A 395 25.16 -3.63 -1.90
CA GLY A 395 24.32 -4.82 -1.72
C GLY A 395 22.82 -4.55 -1.82
N GLY A 396 22.42 -3.36 -2.29
CA GLY A 396 21.01 -3.01 -2.54
C GLY A 396 20.59 -3.31 -3.99
N ASN A 397 19.33 -3.04 -4.30
CA ASN A 397 18.79 -3.30 -5.65
C ASN A 397 19.59 -2.60 -6.76
N VAL A 398 20.06 -1.37 -6.53
CA VAL A 398 20.96 -0.67 -7.48
C VAL A 398 22.23 -1.47 -7.77
N ALA A 399 22.81 -2.14 -6.76
CA ALA A 399 24.00 -2.97 -6.94
C ALA A 399 23.69 -4.23 -7.76
N MET A 400 22.54 -4.87 -7.52
CA MET A 400 22.09 -6.04 -8.30
C MET A 400 21.83 -5.65 -9.75
N ASP A 401 21.12 -4.54 -9.97
CA ASP A 401 20.84 -4.01 -11.30
C ASP A 401 22.13 -3.66 -12.05
N THR A 402 23.07 -3.02 -11.35
CA THR A 402 24.38 -2.66 -11.91
C THR A 402 25.16 -3.90 -12.31
N ALA A 403 25.23 -4.92 -11.43
CA ALA A 403 25.97 -6.15 -11.70
C ALA A 403 25.39 -6.96 -12.87
N ARG A 404 24.08 -7.18 -12.85
CA ARG A 404 23.35 -7.90 -13.90
C ARG A 404 23.38 -7.16 -15.24
N SER A 405 23.35 -5.83 -15.22
CA SER A 405 23.51 -5.01 -16.42
C SER A 405 24.93 -5.05 -16.95
N ALA A 406 25.96 -5.07 -16.10
CA ALA A 406 27.36 -5.18 -16.54
C ALA A 406 27.63 -6.48 -17.32
N LEU A 407 27.05 -7.60 -16.90
CA LEU A 407 27.10 -8.86 -17.68
C LEU A 407 26.50 -8.68 -19.08
N ARG A 408 25.32 -8.03 -19.17
CA ARG A 408 24.60 -7.80 -20.43
C ARG A 408 25.28 -6.80 -21.36
N THR A 409 26.17 -5.97 -20.85
CA THR A 409 26.94 -5.00 -21.65
C THR A 409 28.34 -5.49 -22.00
N GLY A 410 28.67 -6.74 -21.71
CA GLY A 410 29.88 -7.41 -22.20
C GLY A 410 30.96 -7.72 -21.16
N ALA A 411 30.73 -7.45 -19.87
CA ALA A 411 31.66 -7.91 -18.84
C ALA A 411 31.65 -9.45 -18.77
N LYS A 412 32.84 -10.06 -18.71
CA LYS A 412 32.99 -11.52 -18.61
C LYS A 412 32.93 -12.00 -17.18
N LYS A 413 33.39 -11.17 -16.24
CA LYS A 413 33.40 -11.46 -14.81
C LYS A 413 32.90 -10.25 -14.04
N VAL A 414 31.88 -10.46 -13.20
CA VAL A 414 31.30 -9.41 -12.36
C VAL A 414 31.29 -9.87 -10.91
N MET A 415 31.84 -9.04 -10.03
CA MET A 415 31.97 -9.33 -8.59
C MET A 415 31.23 -8.26 -7.79
N VAL A 416 30.34 -8.66 -6.89
CA VAL A 416 29.72 -7.77 -5.90
C VAL A 416 30.54 -7.81 -4.63
N LEU A 417 31.13 -6.66 -4.25
CA LEU A 417 31.85 -6.49 -3.00
C LEU A 417 30.92 -5.85 -1.96
N TYR A 418 30.61 -6.60 -0.91
CA TYR A 418 29.67 -6.16 0.12
C TYR A 418 30.25 -6.25 1.52
N ARG A 419 30.19 -5.14 2.24
CA ARG A 419 30.81 -5.01 3.57
C ARG A 419 30.11 -5.79 4.70
N ARG A 420 28.96 -6.43 4.44
CA ARG A 420 28.23 -7.25 5.43
C ARG A 420 27.97 -8.65 4.87
N ALA A 421 27.30 -9.50 5.65
CA ALA A 421 26.84 -10.82 5.20
C ALA A 421 25.52 -10.73 4.40
N LEU A 422 25.19 -11.83 3.72
CA LEU A 422 24.02 -11.99 2.86
C LEU A 422 22.72 -11.60 3.60
N GLU A 423 22.56 -11.99 4.86
CA GLU A 423 21.33 -11.75 5.63
C GLU A 423 21.11 -10.26 5.97
N GLN A 424 22.11 -9.40 5.73
CA GLN A 424 21.98 -7.95 5.87
C GLN A 424 21.91 -7.22 4.53
N MET A 425 21.87 -7.93 3.39
CA MET A 425 21.69 -7.31 2.08
C MET A 425 20.30 -6.69 1.98
N PRO A 426 20.19 -5.41 1.58
CA PRO A 426 18.90 -4.73 1.42
C PRO A 426 18.25 -4.99 0.05
N ALA A 427 18.90 -5.68 -0.87
CA ALA A 427 18.28 -6.06 -2.15
C ALA A 427 17.16 -7.09 -1.92
N ASN A 428 16.20 -7.11 -2.84
CA ASN A 428 15.14 -8.12 -2.83
C ASN A 428 15.76 -9.52 -2.98
N PRO A 429 15.32 -10.54 -2.22
CA PRO A 429 15.90 -11.88 -2.30
C PRO A 429 15.93 -12.46 -3.71
N GLU A 430 14.88 -12.24 -4.50
CA GLU A 430 14.75 -12.70 -5.88
C GLU A 430 15.83 -12.08 -6.79
N GLU A 431 16.20 -10.82 -6.55
CA GLU A 431 17.24 -10.13 -7.33
C GLU A 431 18.64 -10.66 -7.03
N ILE A 432 18.86 -11.08 -5.78
CA ILE A 432 20.12 -11.71 -5.37
C ILE A 432 20.21 -13.11 -5.99
N GLU A 433 19.14 -13.90 -5.89
CA GLU A 433 19.03 -15.23 -6.51
C GLU A 433 19.28 -15.16 -8.02
N GLU A 434 18.56 -14.27 -8.73
CA GLU A 434 18.70 -14.12 -10.17
C GLU A 434 20.11 -13.63 -10.57
N ALA A 435 20.75 -12.75 -9.79
CA ALA A 435 22.13 -12.34 -10.03
C ALA A 435 23.13 -13.50 -9.87
N GLN A 436 22.93 -14.36 -8.87
CA GLN A 436 23.76 -15.56 -8.66
C GLN A 436 23.59 -16.57 -9.78
N GLU A 437 22.35 -16.83 -10.21
CA GLU A 437 22.04 -17.69 -11.35
C GLU A 437 22.67 -17.20 -12.66
N GLU A 438 22.78 -15.88 -12.84
CA GLU A 438 23.43 -15.25 -13.99
C GLU A 438 24.97 -15.27 -13.94
N GLY A 439 25.56 -15.73 -12.83
CA GLY A 439 27.01 -15.89 -12.67
C GLY A 439 27.72 -14.71 -11.97
N VAL A 440 26.99 -13.82 -11.29
CA VAL A 440 27.61 -12.76 -10.46
C VAL A 440 28.28 -13.39 -9.22
N GLU A 441 29.56 -13.10 -9.02
CA GLU A 441 30.31 -13.56 -7.84
C GLU A 441 30.08 -12.63 -6.64
N PHE A 442 29.79 -13.19 -5.46
CA PHE A 442 29.54 -12.40 -4.26
C PHE A 442 30.69 -12.51 -3.25
N HIS A 443 31.26 -11.37 -2.88
CA HIS A 443 32.30 -11.25 -1.86
C HIS A 443 31.72 -10.52 -0.64
N TYR A 444 31.24 -11.30 0.31
CA TYR A 444 30.74 -10.79 1.58
C TYR A 444 31.87 -10.43 2.53
N LEU A 445 31.56 -9.54 3.48
CA LEU A 445 32.50 -9.05 4.47
C LEU A 445 33.78 -8.47 3.84
N VAL A 446 33.60 -7.72 2.76
CA VAL A 446 34.68 -7.05 2.03
C VAL A 446 34.31 -5.59 1.81
N ALA A 447 35.24 -4.67 2.06
CA ALA A 447 35.06 -3.26 1.75
C ALA A 447 36.27 -2.70 1.00
N PRO A 448 36.07 -1.86 -0.02
CA PRO A 448 37.16 -1.18 -0.70
C PRO A 448 37.77 -0.11 0.21
N VAL A 449 39.09 0.03 0.16
CA VAL A 449 39.85 1.05 0.90
C VAL A 449 40.66 1.98 -0.03
N LYS A 450 40.99 1.52 -1.24
CA LYS A 450 41.70 2.31 -2.27
C LYS A 450 41.46 1.70 -3.66
N ILE A 451 41.31 2.54 -4.68
CA ILE A 451 41.29 2.13 -6.10
C ILE A 451 42.67 2.45 -6.69
N ILE A 452 43.24 1.50 -7.42
CA ILE A 452 44.60 1.56 -7.96
C ILE A 452 44.50 1.71 -9.48
N GLY A 453 45.13 2.74 -10.01
CA GLY A 453 45.22 3.02 -11.44
C GLY A 453 46.47 2.43 -12.10
N ASP A 454 46.40 2.25 -13.41
CA ASP A 454 47.55 1.99 -14.27
C ASP A 454 48.28 3.30 -14.66
N GLU A 455 49.29 3.18 -15.52
CA GLU A 455 50.11 4.30 -16.01
C GLU A 455 49.30 5.33 -16.82
N ASN A 456 48.13 4.95 -17.35
CA ASN A 456 47.25 5.81 -18.14
C ASN A 456 46.10 6.42 -17.30
N GLY A 457 46.07 6.16 -15.99
CA GLY A 457 45.02 6.64 -15.10
C GLY A 457 43.71 5.85 -15.19
N ARG A 458 43.72 4.64 -15.77
CA ARG A 458 42.59 3.71 -15.78
C ARG A 458 42.67 2.77 -14.59
N VAL A 459 41.53 2.37 -14.04
CA VAL A 459 41.46 1.36 -12.98
C VAL A 459 42.17 0.06 -13.41
N LYS A 460 42.99 -0.47 -12.50
CA LYS A 460 43.67 -1.78 -12.64
C LYS A 460 43.34 -2.74 -11.50
N ALA A 461 43.12 -2.21 -10.30
CA ALA A 461 42.80 -3.02 -9.14
C ALA A 461 42.03 -2.23 -8.08
N VAL A 462 41.32 -2.95 -7.20
CA VAL A 462 40.72 -2.41 -5.99
C VAL A 462 41.36 -3.08 -4.77
N ARG A 463 41.96 -2.28 -3.90
CA ARG A 463 42.45 -2.75 -2.60
C ARG A 463 41.29 -2.76 -1.63
N CYS A 464 41.08 -3.91 -0.99
CA CYS A 464 39.99 -4.17 -0.07
C CYS A 464 40.52 -4.60 1.30
N ILE A 465 39.67 -4.52 2.30
CA ILE A 465 39.88 -5.05 3.66
C ILE A 465 38.77 -6.04 4.01
N ARG A 466 39.10 -7.08 4.80
CA ARG A 466 38.07 -7.98 5.34
C ARG A 466 37.33 -7.29 6.48
N MET A 467 36.05 -7.63 6.60
CA MET A 467 35.17 -7.15 7.65
C MET A 467 34.77 -8.29 8.58
N GLU A 468 34.40 -7.96 9.81
CA GLU A 468 33.63 -8.81 10.70
C GLU A 468 32.34 -8.11 11.12
N LEU A 469 31.36 -8.87 11.59
CA LEU A 469 30.09 -8.31 12.03
C LEU A 469 30.12 -7.98 13.53
N GLY A 470 30.03 -6.69 13.84
CA GLY A 470 29.80 -6.20 15.20
C GLY A 470 28.34 -6.33 15.65
N LYS A 471 27.99 -5.54 16.66
CA LYS A 471 26.62 -5.45 17.19
C LYS A 471 25.65 -4.88 16.14
N ALA A 472 24.37 -5.27 16.26
CA ALA A 472 23.29 -4.66 15.49
C ALA A 472 23.16 -3.16 15.83
N ASP A 473 22.87 -2.35 14.81
CA ASP A 473 22.43 -0.97 14.98
C ASP A 473 20.92 -0.91 15.30
N GLU A 474 20.38 0.30 15.43
CA GLU A 474 18.96 0.55 15.72
C GLU A 474 18.01 -0.02 14.66
N SER A 475 18.49 -0.23 13.43
CA SER A 475 17.72 -0.88 12.36
C SER A 475 17.78 -2.42 12.42
N GLY A 476 18.49 -2.98 13.41
CA GLY A 476 18.75 -4.41 13.54
C GLY A 476 19.90 -4.91 12.67
N ARG A 477 20.52 -4.05 11.85
CA ARG A 477 21.61 -4.45 10.94
C ARG A 477 22.94 -4.46 11.65
N ARG A 478 23.69 -5.55 11.54
CA ARG A 478 25.02 -5.65 12.14
C ARG A 478 26.00 -4.66 11.50
N ARG A 479 26.76 -3.97 12.36
CA ARG A 479 27.78 -3.01 11.92
C ARG A 479 29.00 -3.75 11.38
N PRO A 480 29.53 -3.39 10.21
CA PRO A 480 30.78 -3.94 9.72
C PRO A 480 31.96 -3.32 10.47
N ILE A 481 32.92 -4.14 10.90
CA ILE A 481 34.15 -3.73 11.59
C ILE A 481 35.34 -4.21 10.75
N PRO A 482 36.27 -3.32 10.36
CA PRO A 482 37.46 -3.74 9.62
C PRO A 482 38.35 -4.68 10.44
N VAL A 483 38.87 -5.72 9.80
CA VAL A 483 39.89 -6.61 10.35
C VAL A 483 41.25 -6.07 9.94
N GLU A 484 41.97 -5.42 10.84
CA GLU A 484 43.28 -4.82 10.55
C GLU A 484 44.29 -5.87 10.05
N GLY A 485 45.11 -5.51 9.05
CA GLY A 485 46.12 -6.40 8.47
C GLY A 485 45.57 -7.45 7.50
N SER A 486 44.28 -7.39 7.17
CA SER A 486 43.61 -8.31 6.23
C SER A 486 43.48 -7.75 4.82
N GLU A 487 44.25 -6.71 4.48
CA GLU A 487 44.18 -6.04 3.19
C GLU A 487 44.63 -6.96 2.05
N PHE A 488 43.92 -6.88 0.93
CA PHE A 488 44.22 -7.64 -0.27
C PHE A 488 43.77 -6.87 -1.51
N GLU A 489 44.27 -7.25 -2.67
CA GLU A 489 43.94 -6.63 -3.95
C GLU A 489 43.13 -7.56 -4.83
N ILE A 490 42.21 -6.98 -5.58
CA ILE A 490 41.44 -7.65 -6.62
C ILE A 490 41.69 -6.89 -7.92
N GLU A 491 42.25 -7.56 -8.93
CA GLU A 491 42.43 -6.99 -10.27
C GLU A 491 41.06 -6.81 -10.96
N VAL A 492 40.81 -5.60 -11.44
CA VAL A 492 39.54 -5.20 -12.08
C VAL A 492 39.79 -4.11 -13.10
N ASP A 493 38.99 -4.09 -14.17
CA ASP A 493 39.05 -3.09 -15.23
C ASP A 493 38.11 -1.90 -14.99
N ALA A 494 37.08 -2.12 -14.15
CA ALA A 494 36.11 -1.10 -13.75
C ALA A 494 35.60 -1.32 -12.32
N VAL A 495 35.24 -0.22 -11.66
CA VAL A 495 34.60 -0.21 -10.34
C VAL A 495 33.30 0.56 -10.43
N LEU A 496 32.20 -0.03 -9.98
CA LEU A 496 30.86 0.55 -10.02
C LEU A 496 30.29 0.75 -8.60
N PRO A 497 30.49 1.93 -7.98
CA PRO A 497 29.97 2.21 -6.65
C PRO A 497 28.44 2.35 -6.62
N ALA A 498 27.76 1.46 -5.89
CA ALA A 498 26.31 1.44 -5.70
C ALA A 498 25.95 1.53 -4.21
N ILE A 499 26.53 2.51 -3.52
CA ILE A 499 26.47 2.67 -2.05
C ILE A 499 25.39 3.65 -1.55
N GLY A 500 24.50 4.09 -2.45
CA GLY A 500 23.35 4.92 -2.13
C GLY A 500 23.33 6.26 -2.85
N LEU A 501 22.19 6.94 -2.74
CA LEU A 501 21.92 8.22 -3.37
C LEU A 501 21.75 9.33 -2.33
N SER A 502 21.83 10.57 -2.80
CA SER A 502 21.64 11.81 -2.07
C SER A 502 20.88 12.80 -2.95
N THR A 503 20.30 13.80 -2.32
CA THR A 503 19.51 14.86 -2.96
C THR A 503 20.41 15.79 -3.77
N ASP A 504 19.89 16.30 -4.89
CA ASP A 504 20.41 17.52 -5.52
C ASP A 504 19.44 18.65 -5.24
N LEU A 505 19.87 19.59 -4.39
CA LEU A 505 19.06 20.74 -3.98
C LEU A 505 19.54 22.05 -4.61
N SER A 506 20.40 21.99 -5.63
CA SER A 506 20.90 23.19 -6.31
C SER A 506 19.81 24.06 -6.95
N PHE A 507 18.63 23.49 -7.21
CA PHE A 507 17.47 24.26 -7.67
C PHE A 507 16.91 25.25 -6.61
N LEU A 508 17.35 25.12 -5.35
CA LEU A 508 17.05 26.05 -4.26
C LEU A 508 18.11 27.16 -4.11
N ASP A 509 19.21 27.09 -4.86
CA ASP A 509 20.28 28.09 -4.80
C ASP A 509 19.76 29.45 -5.32
N GLY A 510 20.07 30.53 -4.60
CA GLY A 510 19.65 31.88 -4.97
C GLY A 510 18.16 32.19 -4.79
N ILE A 511 17.36 31.25 -4.24
CA ILE A 511 15.97 31.52 -3.84
C ILE A 511 15.97 32.40 -2.58
N THR A 512 15.03 33.36 -2.53
CA THR A 512 14.82 34.22 -1.36
C THR A 512 14.37 33.40 -0.15
N GLU A 513 14.81 33.79 1.06
CA GLU A 513 14.58 32.98 2.28
C GLU A 513 13.08 32.75 2.60
N ASP A 514 12.18 33.61 2.14
CA ASP A 514 10.72 33.45 2.28
C ASP A 514 10.13 32.32 1.41
N LEU A 515 10.84 31.91 0.35
CA LEU A 515 10.43 30.83 -0.57
C LEU A 515 11.32 29.59 -0.47
N LYS A 516 12.24 29.55 0.50
CA LYS A 516 13.21 28.48 0.66
C LYS A 516 12.74 27.44 1.68
N PRO A 517 12.54 26.17 1.26
CA PRO A 517 12.27 25.09 2.20
C PRO A 517 13.46 24.87 3.13
N LYS A 518 13.18 24.64 4.42
CA LYS A 518 14.17 24.24 5.42
C LYS A 518 14.72 22.86 5.10
N LEU A 519 16.01 22.68 5.40
CA LEU A 519 16.71 21.43 5.18
C LEU A 519 17.06 20.78 6.51
N SER A 520 16.93 19.45 6.54
CA SER A 520 17.34 18.64 7.68
C SER A 520 18.86 18.53 7.74
N ARG A 521 19.38 17.99 8.86
CA ARG A 521 20.81 17.64 8.99
C ARG A 521 21.32 16.69 7.90
N TRP A 522 20.43 15.99 7.22
CA TRP A 522 20.75 15.02 6.17
C TRP A 522 20.67 15.60 4.75
N GLN A 523 20.54 16.94 4.63
CA GLN A 523 20.36 17.63 3.35
C GLN A 523 19.10 17.17 2.60
N THR A 524 18.04 16.81 3.33
CA THR A 524 16.70 16.54 2.77
C THR A 524 15.74 17.66 3.15
N ILE A 525 14.63 17.81 2.42
CA ILE A 525 13.63 18.86 2.73
C ILE A 525 12.85 18.48 3.99
N GLU A 526 12.74 19.40 4.95
CA GLU A 526 11.91 19.23 6.15
C GLU A 526 10.43 19.45 5.85
N ILE A 527 9.60 18.56 6.38
CA ILE A 527 8.14 18.58 6.21
C ILE A 527 7.41 18.24 7.50
N ASN A 528 6.14 18.60 7.58
CA ASN A 528 5.22 18.01 8.52
C ASN A 528 4.91 16.55 8.08
N PRO A 529 5.14 15.52 8.91
CA PRO A 529 5.03 14.11 8.50
C PRO A 529 3.59 13.66 8.17
N LEU A 530 2.57 14.36 8.69
CA LEU A 530 1.17 14.07 8.42
C LEU A 530 0.70 14.73 7.13
N THR A 531 1.03 16.01 6.92
CA THR A 531 0.52 16.82 5.81
C THR A 531 1.47 16.93 4.62
N LEU A 532 2.76 16.64 4.80
CA LEU A 532 3.84 16.86 3.84
C LEU A 532 4.08 18.33 3.46
N ALA A 533 3.50 19.27 4.21
CA ALA A 533 3.74 20.70 4.04
C ALA A 533 5.15 21.07 4.51
N THR A 534 5.82 21.96 3.78
CA THR A 534 7.09 22.56 4.19
C THR A 534 6.84 23.78 5.11
N ASN A 535 7.89 24.51 5.48
CA ASN A 535 7.76 25.83 6.13
C ASN A 535 7.26 26.93 5.19
N VAL A 536 7.24 26.72 3.87
CA VAL A 536 6.81 27.71 2.88
C VAL A 536 5.34 27.46 2.54
N GLU A 537 4.52 28.50 2.69
CA GLU A 537 3.09 28.42 2.44
C GLU A 537 2.78 28.03 0.99
N GLY A 538 1.91 27.02 0.81
CA GLY A 538 1.54 26.46 -0.49
C GLY A 538 2.61 25.53 -1.09
N VAL A 539 3.72 25.26 -0.39
CA VAL A 539 4.79 24.38 -0.88
C VAL A 539 4.87 23.11 -0.04
N PHE A 540 4.83 21.98 -0.73
CA PHE A 540 4.86 20.63 -0.18
C PHE A 540 6.06 19.87 -0.74
N ALA A 541 6.52 18.84 -0.04
CA ALA A 541 7.59 17.96 -0.54
C ALA A 541 7.36 16.50 -0.15
N GLY A 542 7.81 15.56 -0.97
CA GLY A 542 7.56 14.13 -0.73
C GLY A 542 8.34 13.20 -1.65
N GLY A 543 8.35 11.92 -1.29
CA GLY A 543 9.23 10.93 -1.91
C GLY A 543 10.68 11.08 -1.47
N ASP A 544 11.61 10.58 -2.28
CA ASP A 544 13.01 10.43 -1.88
C ASP A 544 13.73 11.76 -1.54
N VAL A 545 13.23 12.91 -2.02
CA VAL A 545 13.79 14.23 -1.64
C VAL A 545 13.61 14.56 -0.15
N VAL A 546 12.66 13.89 0.51
CA VAL A 546 12.38 14.02 1.95
C VAL A 546 13.00 12.86 2.72
N THR A 547 12.75 11.63 2.29
CA THR A 547 13.12 10.41 3.04
C THR A 547 14.55 9.95 2.79
N GLY A 548 15.18 10.41 1.72
CA GLY A 548 16.27 9.69 1.07
C GLY A 548 15.73 8.50 0.25
N ALA A 549 16.64 7.80 -0.44
CA ALA A 549 16.31 6.68 -1.30
C ALA A 549 15.46 5.62 -0.58
N ALA A 550 14.25 5.38 -1.08
CA ALA A 550 13.28 4.45 -0.51
C ALA A 550 12.74 3.52 -1.62
N THR A 551 11.46 3.17 -1.57
CA THR A 551 10.81 2.27 -2.54
C THR A 551 9.77 3.01 -3.38
N VAL A 552 9.44 2.45 -4.55
CA VAL A 552 8.39 3.01 -5.44
C VAL A 552 7.04 3.13 -4.71
N ILE A 553 6.70 2.15 -3.86
CA ILE A 553 5.44 2.16 -3.12
C ILE A 553 5.42 3.21 -2.00
N ASP A 554 6.57 3.57 -1.41
CA ASP A 554 6.68 4.70 -0.48
C ASP A 554 6.49 6.05 -1.20
N ALA A 555 7.03 6.18 -2.41
CA ALA A 555 6.83 7.36 -3.24
C ALA A 555 5.35 7.53 -3.65
N ILE A 556 4.66 6.44 -4.01
CA ILE A 556 3.21 6.43 -4.24
C ILE A 556 2.45 6.83 -2.97
N ALA A 557 2.84 6.30 -1.81
CA ALA A 557 2.24 6.68 -0.53
C ALA A 557 2.36 8.19 -0.25
N ALA A 558 3.54 8.78 -0.53
CA ALA A 558 3.76 10.21 -0.40
C ALA A 558 2.90 11.02 -1.40
N GLY A 559 2.84 10.61 -2.67
CA GLY A 559 2.02 11.27 -3.70
C GLY A 559 0.53 11.26 -3.35
N LYS A 560 0.01 10.13 -2.85
CA LYS A 560 -1.36 10.02 -2.37
C LYS A 560 -1.61 10.90 -1.14
N LYS A 561 -0.67 10.91 -0.19
CA LYS A 561 -0.77 11.71 1.04
C LYS A 561 -0.78 13.20 0.74
N VAL A 562 0.06 13.68 -0.18
CA VAL A 562 0.14 15.10 -0.53
C VAL A 562 -1.07 15.57 -1.32
N ALA A 563 -1.65 14.73 -2.19
CA ALA A 563 -2.85 15.10 -2.95
C ALA A 563 -4.01 15.49 -2.01
N VAL A 564 -4.22 14.71 -0.94
CA VAL A 564 -5.21 15.02 0.10
C VAL A 564 -4.89 16.35 0.82
N SER A 565 -3.61 16.60 1.11
CA SER A 565 -3.20 17.85 1.76
C SER A 565 -3.40 19.06 0.87
N ILE A 566 -3.06 18.96 -0.42
CA ILE A 566 -3.22 20.03 -1.39
C ILE A 566 -4.71 20.32 -1.62
N ASP A 567 -5.56 19.31 -1.80
CA ASP A 567 -7.00 19.53 -1.95
C ASP A 567 -7.59 20.28 -0.74
N ARG A 568 -7.25 19.86 0.48
CA ARG A 568 -7.71 20.53 1.71
C ARG A 568 -7.15 21.94 1.85
N TYR A 569 -5.87 22.14 1.54
CA TYR A 569 -5.25 23.45 1.56
C TYR A 569 -5.96 24.43 0.61
N LEU A 570 -6.23 24.01 -0.62
CA LEU A 570 -6.93 24.85 -1.61
C LEU A 570 -8.39 25.12 -1.24
N ARG A 571 -9.03 24.20 -0.52
CA ARG A 571 -10.39 24.39 0.04
C ARG A 571 -10.43 25.20 1.34
N GLY A 572 -9.29 25.58 1.90
CA GLY A 572 -9.21 26.24 3.20
C GLY A 572 -9.61 25.34 4.38
N GLU A 573 -9.52 24.03 4.22
CA GLU A 573 -9.83 23.03 5.24
C GLU A 573 -8.58 22.63 6.04
N ASP A 574 -8.78 22.13 7.27
CA ASP A 574 -7.69 21.60 8.07
C ASP A 574 -7.07 20.34 7.42
N MET A 575 -5.82 20.47 6.98
CA MET A 575 -5.04 19.40 6.37
C MET A 575 -4.83 18.18 7.29
N ALA A 576 -4.90 18.34 8.62
CA ALA A 576 -4.66 17.27 9.60
C ALA A 576 -5.95 16.54 10.01
N ALA A 577 -7.12 17.19 9.93
CA ALA A 577 -8.38 16.68 10.44
C ALA A 577 -8.69 15.22 10.05
N GLY A 578 -8.84 14.35 11.04
CA GLY A 578 -9.24 12.94 10.86
C GLY A 578 -8.19 12.03 10.23
N ARG A 579 -6.92 12.45 10.14
CA ARG A 579 -5.82 11.65 9.54
C ARG A 579 -4.94 10.91 10.54
N GLU A 580 -5.15 11.11 11.84
CA GLU A 580 -4.32 10.53 12.91
C GLU A 580 -4.78 9.12 13.33
N ALA A 581 -5.99 8.70 12.98
CA ALA A 581 -6.55 7.43 13.44
C ALA A 581 -6.06 6.24 12.59
N LEU A 582 -5.12 5.46 13.13
CA LEU A 582 -4.80 4.14 12.61
C LEU A 582 -5.96 3.18 12.98
N GLN A 583 -6.53 2.52 11.96
CA GLN A 583 -7.43 1.39 12.23
C GLN A 583 -6.60 0.23 12.81
N PRO A 584 -7.10 -0.48 13.83
CA PRO A 584 -6.39 -1.63 14.36
C PRO A 584 -6.15 -2.66 13.24
N VAL A 585 -4.94 -3.21 13.21
CA VAL A 585 -4.61 -4.33 12.33
C VAL A 585 -5.35 -5.55 12.86
N ALA A 586 -6.03 -6.28 11.99
CA ALA A 586 -6.73 -7.49 12.38
C ALA A 586 -5.73 -8.57 12.81
N GLU A 587 -6.09 -9.30 13.87
CA GLU A 587 -5.40 -10.52 14.30
C GLU A 587 -6.26 -11.74 13.92
N PRO A 588 -6.26 -12.14 12.64
CA PRO A 588 -7.09 -13.24 12.17
C PRO A 588 -6.66 -14.56 12.81
N LYS A 589 -7.64 -15.37 13.25
CA LYS A 589 -7.36 -16.77 13.62
C LYS A 589 -7.00 -17.54 12.37
N VAL A 590 -5.90 -18.31 12.42
CA VAL A 590 -5.48 -19.15 11.29
C VAL A 590 -6.46 -20.32 11.15
N PRO A 591 -7.21 -20.43 10.04
CA PRO A 591 -8.12 -21.53 9.82
C PRO A 591 -7.36 -22.83 9.50
N ARG A 592 -8.00 -23.97 9.76
CA ARG A 592 -7.48 -25.28 9.31
C ARG A 592 -7.75 -25.43 7.82
N VAL A 593 -6.74 -25.14 6.99
CA VAL A 593 -6.80 -25.25 5.53
C VAL A 593 -5.73 -26.20 5.01
N GLN A 594 -5.94 -26.76 3.82
CA GLN A 594 -4.94 -27.59 3.16
C GLN A 594 -3.73 -26.75 2.72
N LYS A 595 -2.53 -27.30 2.92
CA LYS A 595 -1.29 -26.70 2.43
C LYS A 595 -1.23 -26.80 0.91
N ALA A 596 -0.76 -25.74 0.26
CA ALA A 596 -0.58 -25.69 -1.19
C ALA A 596 0.68 -24.89 -1.50
N PRO A 597 1.52 -25.35 -2.45
CA PRO A 597 2.74 -24.64 -2.83
C PRO A 597 2.40 -23.27 -3.42
N ARG A 598 3.26 -22.28 -3.18
CA ARG A 598 3.15 -20.97 -3.83
C ARG A 598 3.44 -21.09 -5.33
N ALA A 599 2.64 -20.41 -6.15
CA ALA A 599 2.92 -20.27 -7.58
C ALA A 599 4.25 -19.52 -7.77
N LYS A 600 5.17 -20.11 -8.55
CA LYS A 600 6.45 -19.49 -8.90
C LYS A 600 6.28 -18.63 -10.15
N MET A 601 6.88 -17.44 -10.15
CA MET A 601 6.92 -16.59 -11.34
C MET A 601 7.66 -17.32 -12.47
N PRO A 602 7.05 -17.51 -13.64
CA PRO A 602 7.78 -18.00 -14.81
C PRO A 602 8.89 -17.01 -15.20
N ARG A 603 10.09 -17.53 -15.48
CA ARG A 603 11.27 -16.73 -15.79
C ARG A 603 11.98 -17.26 -17.04
N LEU A 604 12.67 -16.39 -17.77
CA LEU A 604 13.64 -16.79 -18.79
C LEU A 604 14.76 -17.64 -18.17
N SER A 605 15.43 -18.49 -18.97
CA SER A 605 16.56 -19.28 -18.48
C SER A 605 17.77 -18.37 -18.19
N PRO A 606 18.65 -18.70 -17.22
CA PRO A 606 19.83 -17.87 -16.92
C PRO A 606 20.70 -17.57 -18.15
N GLU A 607 20.83 -18.52 -19.08
CA GLU A 607 21.60 -18.38 -20.31
C GLU A 607 20.97 -17.41 -21.32
N GLU A 608 19.64 -17.21 -21.26
CA GLU A 608 18.92 -16.22 -22.07
C GLU A 608 18.94 -14.84 -21.43
N ARG A 609 18.82 -14.78 -20.09
CA ARG A 609 18.82 -13.54 -19.31
C ARG A 609 20.04 -12.68 -19.60
N VAL A 610 21.23 -13.27 -19.62
CA VAL A 610 22.50 -12.52 -19.81
C VAL A 610 22.71 -11.99 -21.23
N LYS A 611 21.94 -12.46 -22.22
CA LYS A 611 22.13 -12.11 -23.64
C LYS A 611 21.40 -10.84 -24.07
N SER A 612 20.42 -10.40 -23.30
CA SER A 612 19.55 -9.30 -23.71
C SER A 612 18.96 -8.56 -22.51
N PHE A 613 18.28 -7.46 -22.81
CA PHE A 613 17.47 -6.71 -21.84
C PHE A 613 15.99 -7.12 -21.90
N SER A 614 15.66 -8.27 -22.49
CA SER A 614 14.30 -8.81 -22.48
C SER A 614 13.82 -9.04 -21.06
N GLU A 615 12.52 -8.80 -20.82
CA GLU A 615 11.92 -8.97 -19.51
C GLU A 615 12.12 -10.39 -18.98
N VAL A 616 12.71 -10.51 -17.79
CA VAL A 616 13.08 -11.81 -17.21
C VAL A 616 11.86 -12.55 -16.68
N GLN A 617 10.96 -11.83 -16.01
CA GLN A 617 9.77 -12.39 -15.39
C GLN A 617 8.59 -12.28 -16.36
N LEU A 618 7.95 -13.39 -16.69
CA LEU A 618 6.99 -13.49 -17.80
C LEU A 618 5.52 -13.26 -17.39
N GLY A 619 5.24 -13.15 -16.09
CA GLY A 619 3.89 -13.00 -15.55
C GLY A 619 3.17 -14.34 -15.35
N PHE A 620 2.03 -14.29 -14.66
CA PHE A 620 1.15 -15.45 -14.46
C PHE A 620 0.16 -15.60 -15.60
N SER A 621 -0.14 -16.86 -15.93
CA SER A 621 -1.37 -17.21 -16.65
C SER A 621 -2.61 -16.99 -15.76
N GLU A 622 -3.79 -16.95 -16.39
CA GLU A 622 -5.06 -16.85 -15.67
C GLU A 622 -5.25 -18.01 -14.67
N GLU A 623 -4.92 -19.23 -15.08
CA GLU A 623 -5.03 -20.43 -14.22
C GLU A 623 -4.13 -20.31 -12.99
N GLU A 624 -2.87 -19.90 -13.17
CA GLU A 624 -1.94 -19.69 -12.06
C GLU A 624 -2.40 -18.58 -11.12
N ALA A 625 -2.90 -17.46 -11.68
CA ALA A 625 -3.38 -16.34 -10.88
C ALA A 625 -4.62 -16.71 -10.05
N VAL A 626 -5.59 -17.42 -10.64
CA VAL A 626 -6.79 -17.86 -9.91
C VAL A 626 -6.41 -18.86 -8.82
N LYS A 627 -5.60 -19.87 -9.15
CA LYS A 627 -5.14 -20.89 -8.19
C LYS A 627 -4.35 -20.30 -7.03
N GLU A 628 -3.49 -19.32 -7.31
CA GLU A 628 -2.73 -18.61 -6.27
C GLU A 628 -3.66 -17.74 -5.41
N ALA A 629 -4.65 -17.08 -6.00
CA ALA A 629 -5.65 -16.30 -5.26
C ALA A 629 -6.53 -17.15 -4.33
N GLU A 630 -6.82 -18.41 -4.70
CA GLU A 630 -7.54 -19.38 -3.87
C GLU A 630 -6.81 -19.73 -2.56
N ARG A 631 -5.49 -19.53 -2.48
CA ARG A 631 -4.71 -19.76 -1.25
C ARG A 631 -4.98 -18.71 -0.17
N CYS A 632 -5.60 -17.57 -0.52
CA CYS A 632 -5.90 -16.48 0.42
C CYS A 632 -6.80 -16.95 1.58
N LEU A 633 -6.45 -16.56 2.81
CA LEU A 633 -7.18 -16.95 4.02
C LEU A 633 -8.37 -16.05 4.37
N ASN A 634 -8.63 -15.00 3.59
CA ASN A 634 -9.66 -13.99 3.85
C ASN A 634 -9.60 -13.35 5.26
N CYS A 635 -8.40 -12.91 5.64
CA CYS A 635 -8.05 -12.36 6.96
C CYS A 635 -8.75 -11.06 7.37
#